data_AF-A0A521HYB1-F1
#
_entry.id   AF-A0A521HYB1-F1
#
_cell.length_a   1.000
_cell.length_b   1.000
_cell.length_c   1.000
_cell.angle_alpha   90.00
_cell.angle_beta   90.00
_cell.angle_gamma   90.00
#
_symmetry.space_group_name_H-M   'P 1'
#
loop_
_entity.id
_entity.type
_entity.pdbx_description
1 polymer ?
#
loop_
_entity_poly.entity_id
_entity_poly.type
_entity_poly.pdbx_seq_one_letter_code
_entity_poly.pdbx_strand_id
1 'polypeptide(L)'
;MISCVSRKTPNRTDTIKEFVGKGKRFVKPTFSGGIARVILLALGSALLSFCAPAPPAATVPPTAGTTIVATLPQPSTTPVISATRPEPTSTLKLSPTAVPTTRTPPSLPTATLPAIETATAPALRSISRQPAELRAAWVHDNSLVTRDKVDEIIRRAELGNLNALFANVFANGEALFDSAFVEKSRLVQDEFNPLAYLVQEAHKRDIQVHAWFVNGPVDNDGESAIIAKHPEWALVGADGAKLPWLNFARPDVRQFLGDLMFESVARYGVDGVHFDFTRYPGPQWGFDPYTVQAFNASHDFDASELRYTDLPAYSFFEGNPLTNPTTAQILAAFADGLPAVTLNTYGAGQALVFNWRASERHLAIESEIMRRAVNAMLKPGGKVYLYRTDQGTGNSEDYFMMARAWLRDLGWTPVEIDATKLTSLQPGSAIVMPNVYKLSPSEAGQLGAFVENGGGAIFIEGPARGMSLEILQQVTGMRDSGNRFAAWTLLVPMGSNSLIPVSARSADLAAYQARDAQWKTFRKDAVTALIKEVHQRIKRQYPQVELTATMTPDQESAANQVLQDWQTWLDRGLIDWLIPRGYITEASELDPIIADWKPAMKHYKRIVIGLSTFYGKGKERIAKEPIALLAEIAQARAAGSAGVILWNLDYSSDEELKALKDGLFRQVQANP
;
A
#
# COMPACT_ATOMS: atom_id res chain seq x y z
N MET A 1 37.92 12.15 -33.87
CA MET A 1 38.97 13.12 -34.23
C MET A 1 38.69 14.40 -33.49
N ILE A 2 39.58 14.74 -32.56
CA ILE A 2 39.55 15.94 -31.72
C ILE A 2 40.12 17.09 -32.55
N SER A 3 39.52 18.28 -32.43
CA SER A 3 40.25 19.52 -32.65
C SER A 3 39.87 20.55 -31.58
N CYS A 4 40.89 20.95 -30.84
CA CYS A 4 40.88 22.00 -29.82
C CYS A 4 40.73 23.39 -30.44
N VAL A 5 40.06 24.30 -29.75
CA VAL A 5 40.44 25.71 -29.73
C VAL A 5 40.42 26.22 -28.29
N SER A 6 41.59 26.69 -27.86
CA SER A 6 41.88 27.37 -26.60
C SER A 6 41.81 28.88 -26.81
N ARG A 7 41.24 29.64 -25.85
CA ARG A 7 41.63 31.03 -25.60
C ARG A 7 41.67 31.33 -24.09
N LYS A 8 42.69 32.10 -23.74
CA LYS A 8 43.23 32.43 -22.42
C LYS A 8 42.66 33.75 -21.86
N THR A 9 42.68 33.83 -20.51
CA THR A 9 43.05 34.97 -19.61
C THR A 9 42.15 36.20 -19.47
N PRO A 10 42.24 37.03 -18.39
CA PRO A 10 43.06 36.95 -17.16
C PRO A 10 42.34 37.26 -15.81
N ASN A 11 43.05 36.99 -14.70
CA ASN A 11 42.83 37.52 -13.34
C ASN A 11 43.34 38.97 -13.20
N ARG A 12 42.64 39.82 -12.42
CA ARG A 12 43.24 40.65 -11.34
C ARG A 12 42.20 41.42 -10.52
N THR A 13 42.68 41.79 -9.34
CA THR A 13 42.04 42.08 -8.07
C THR A 13 41.75 43.57 -7.82
N ASP A 14 40.95 43.81 -6.77
CA ASP A 14 40.88 44.99 -5.88
C ASP A 14 40.22 46.29 -6.36
N THR A 15 39.19 46.79 -5.66
CA THR A 15 39.34 47.70 -4.48
C THR A 15 37.97 48.18 -3.95
N ILE A 16 37.94 48.37 -2.63
CA ILE A 16 36.92 48.77 -1.65
C ILE A 16 36.36 50.20 -1.82
N LYS A 17 35.08 50.45 -1.47
CA LYS A 17 34.62 51.53 -0.55
C LYS A 17 33.13 51.46 -0.12
N GLU A 18 32.93 51.79 1.16
CA GLU A 18 31.77 51.82 2.08
C GLU A 18 30.56 52.66 1.60
N PHE A 19 29.30 52.50 2.06
CA PHE A 19 28.79 52.82 3.41
C PHE A 19 27.38 52.24 3.74
N VAL A 20 27.32 51.52 4.86
CA VAL A 20 26.33 51.43 5.98
C VAL A 20 24.82 51.70 5.80
N GLY A 21 24.01 50.74 6.32
CA GLY A 21 22.62 50.95 6.77
C GLY A 21 21.90 49.74 7.41
N LYS A 22 22.23 49.41 8.67
CA LYS A 22 21.51 48.69 9.77
C LYS A 22 20.20 47.89 9.44
N GLY A 23 19.97 46.66 9.91
CA GLY A 23 20.70 45.82 10.87
C GLY A 23 19.95 44.56 11.38
N LYS A 24 20.66 43.86 12.28
CA LYS A 24 20.27 42.83 13.28
C LYS A 24 19.87 41.41 12.83
N ARG A 25 20.82 40.47 12.98
CA ARG A 25 20.63 39.19 13.71
C ARG A 25 21.98 38.62 14.22
N PHE A 26 22.00 38.25 15.50
CA PHE A 26 23.04 37.52 16.25
C PHE A 26 23.32 36.14 15.59
N VAL A 27 24.53 35.73 15.20
CA VAL A 27 25.77 35.32 15.90
C VAL A 27 25.67 34.05 16.76
N LYS A 28 26.31 32.96 16.29
CA LYS A 28 27.16 32.06 17.06
C LYS A 28 28.42 31.68 16.24
N PRO A 29 29.55 31.34 16.88
CA PRO A 29 30.89 31.67 16.39
C PRO A 29 31.62 30.50 15.70
N THR A 30 32.56 30.89 14.83
CA THR A 30 33.73 30.11 14.40
C THR A 30 34.95 30.48 15.24
N PHE A 31 35.94 29.58 15.29
CA PHE A 31 37.42 29.72 15.42
C PHE A 31 37.92 28.39 16.01
N SER A 32 39.04 27.74 15.66
CA SER A 32 40.03 27.83 14.58
C SER A 32 41.24 26.97 14.98
N GLY A 33 42.02 26.51 14.00
CA GLY A 33 43.45 26.26 14.12
C GLY A 33 43.83 24.81 14.45
N GLY A 34 44.82 24.17 13.81
CA GLY A 34 45.73 24.60 12.77
C GLY A 34 46.97 23.70 12.70
N ILE A 35 47.34 23.34 11.46
CA ILE A 35 48.71 23.29 10.90
C ILE A 35 49.60 22.02 11.06
N ALA A 36 50.12 21.64 9.86
CA ALA A 36 51.38 20.96 9.45
C ALA A 36 51.41 19.42 9.36
N ARG A 37 51.46 18.82 8.14
CA ARG A 37 52.62 18.57 7.20
C ARG A 37 53.49 17.39 7.70
N VAL A 38 53.93 16.35 6.94
CA VAL A 38 54.14 16.17 5.48
C VAL A 38 54.67 14.71 5.18
N ILE A 39 54.74 14.29 3.88
CA ILE A 39 55.69 13.28 3.25
C ILE A 39 55.37 11.77 3.44
N LEU A 40 55.42 10.80 2.47
CA LEU A 40 55.89 10.67 1.07
C LEU A 40 55.44 9.30 0.45
N LEU A 41 55.30 9.25 -0.90
CA LEU A 41 55.68 8.21 -1.93
C LEU A 41 55.45 6.70 -1.68
N ALA A 42 55.12 5.82 -2.65
CA ALA A 42 55.35 5.83 -4.09
C ALA A 42 54.33 4.94 -4.85
N LEU A 43 53.99 5.36 -6.06
CA LEU A 43 53.47 4.51 -7.14
C LEU A 43 54.38 4.73 -8.36
N GLY A 44 54.91 3.64 -8.91
CA GLY A 44 55.62 3.58 -10.18
C GLY A 44 54.90 2.67 -11.17
N SER A 45 54.39 3.27 -12.25
CA SER A 45 54.45 2.91 -13.68
C SER A 45 54.89 1.49 -14.06
N ALA A 46 54.43 0.80 -15.09
CA ALA A 46 53.53 0.98 -16.25
C ALA A 46 53.43 -0.44 -16.91
N LEU A 47 52.61 -0.80 -17.90
CA LEU A 47 52.51 -0.31 -19.28
C LEU A 47 51.47 -1.15 -20.04
N LEU A 48 50.95 -0.55 -21.11
CA LEU A 48 50.04 -1.04 -22.15
C LEU A 48 50.25 -2.48 -22.67
N SER A 49 49.16 -3.19 -23.03
CA SER A 49 48.71 -3.39 -24.43
C SER A 49 47.82 -4.63 -24.70
N PHE A 50 46.94 -4.45 -25.69
CA PHE A 50 46.29 -5.39 -26.63
C PHE A 50 44.94 -6.09 -26.35
N CYS A 51 44.02 -5.85 -27.30
CA CYS A 51 42.77 -6.53 -27.62
C CYS A 51 42.95 -7.99 -28.05
N ALA A 52 42.03 -8.88 -27.63
CA ALA A 52 41.41 -9.97 -28.42
C ALA A 52 40.28 -10.66 -27.60
N PRO A 53 39.38 -11.46 -28.22
CA PRO A 53 37.97 -11.55 -27.83
C PRO A 53 37.62 -12.67 -26.84
N ALA A 54 36.42 -12.55 -26.26
CA ALA A 54 35.83 -13.49 -25.31
C ALA A 54 35.66 -14.91 -25.90
N PRO A 55 35.91 -15.98 -25.12
CA PRO A 55 35.59 -17.34 -25.54
C PRO A 55 34.09 -17.64 -25.37
N PRO A 56 33.52 -18.57 -26.16
CA PRO A 56 32.09 -18.86 -26.16
C PRO A 56 31.67 -19.70 -24.95
N ALA A 57 30.40 -19.53 -24.57
CA ALA A 57 29.74 -20.28 -23.50
C ALA A 57 29.74 -21.79 -23.81
N ALA A 58 30.23 -22.58 -22.85
CA ALA A 58 30.12 -24.03 -22.89
C ALA A 58 28.70 -24.46 -22.51
N THR A 59 28.02 -25.09 -23.46
CA THR A 59 26.76 -25.82 -23.27
C THR A 59 27.00 -27.08 -22.43
N VAL A 60 26.29 -27.20 -21.30
CA VAL A 60 26.24 -28.43 -20.49
C VAL A 60 25.10 -29.32 -21.02
N PRO A 61 25.32 -30.61 -21.35
CA PRO A 61 24.26 -31.52 -21.78
C PRO A 61 23.41 -32.01 -20.58
N PRO A 62 22.14 -32.40 -20.79
CA PRO A 62 21.28 -32.88 -19.71
C PRO A 62 21.71 -34.27 -19.25
N THR A 63 22.03 -34.41 -17.97
CA THR A 63 22.30 -35.71 -17.35
C THR A 63 21.00 -36.49 -17.15
N ALA A 64 21.01 -37.73 -17.60
CA ALA A 64 19.92 -38.68 -17.50
C ALA A 64 19.43 -38.87 -16.05
N GLY A 65 18.11 -38.95 -15.89
CA GLY A 65 17.46 -39.25 -14.63
C GLY A 65 17.72 -40.69 -14.17
N THR A 66 18.22 -40.84 -12.95
CA THR A 66 18.18 -42.10 -12.22
C THR A 66 16.97 -42.07 -11.31
N THR A 67 15.93 -42.80 -11.68
CA THR A 67 14.75 -43.06 -10.85
C THR A 67 15.17 -43.90 -9.64
N ILE A 68 15.14 -43.33 -8.44
CA ILE A 68 15.16 -44.10 -7.20
C ILE A 68 13.72 -44.48 -6.89
N VAL A 69 13.37 -45.75 -7.11
CA VAL A 69 12.11 -46.34 -6.66
C VAL A 69 12.21 -46.59 -5.16
N ALA A 70 11.58 -45.74 -4.35
CA ALA A 70 11.34 -46.04 -2.95
C ALA A 70 10.24 -47.11 -2.86
N THR A 71 10.62 -48.30 -2.39
CA THR A 71 9.69 -49.42 -2.17
C THR A 71 9.00 -49.22 -0.83
N LEU A 72 7.68 -48.99 -0.83
CA LEU A 72 6.85 -48.95 0.37
C LEU A 72 6.61 -50.37 0.91
N PRO A 73 6.64 -50.61 2.25
CA PRO A 73 6.27 -51.90 2.81
C PRO A 73 4.74 -52.10 2.75
N GLN A 74 4.35 -53.29 2.28
CA GLN A 74 2.97 -53.78 2.22
C GLN A 74 2.37 -53.95 3.64
N PRO A 75 1.06 -53.70 3.84
CA PRO A 75 0.39 -54.01 5.10
C PRO A 75 0.07 -55.51 5.20
N SER A 76 0.43 -56.10 6.33
CA SER A 76 0.18 -57.48 6.72
C SER A 76 -1.31 -57.75 6.98
N THR A 77 -1.82 -58.81 6.36
CA THR A 77 -3.17 -59.37 6.50
C THR A 77 -3.31 -60.30 7.70
N THR A 78 -4.33 -60.12 8.57
CA THR A 78 -5.07 -61.20 9.28
C THR A 78 -6.32 -60.64 10.01
N PRO A 79 -7.31 -61.47 10.43
CA PRO A 79 -8.46 -61.91 9.63
C PRO A 79 -9.81 -61.32 10.08
N VAL A 80 -10.79 -61.43 9.18
CA VAL A 80 -12.20 -61.03 9.35
C VAL A 80 -12.92 -61.96 10.33
N ILE A 81 -13.56 -61.39 11.35
CA ILE A 81 -14.62 -62.04 12.13
C ILE A 81 -15.92 -61.31 11.86
N SER A 82 -16.88 -62.04 11.27
CA SER A 82 -18.28 -61.61 11.09
C SER A 82 -18.99 -61.52 12.43
N ALA A 83 -19.67 -60.40 12.68
CA ALA A 83 -20.74 -60.33 13.67
C ALA A 83 -21.94 -59.59 13.10
N THR A 84 -23.05 -60.30 13.07
CA THR A 84 -24.36 -59.99 12.54
C THR A 84 -25.04 -58.84 13.29
N ARG A 85 -25.74 -58.01 12.52
CA ARG A 85 -26.64 -56.93 12.96
C ARG A 85 -27.94 -57.49 13.59
N PRO A 86 -28.47 -56.87 14.65
CA PRO A 86 -29.91 -56.88 14.93
C PRO A 86 -30.57 -55.57 14.48
N GLU A 87 -31.80 -55.71 13.97
CA GLU A 87 -32.70 -54.65 13.55
C GLU A 87 -33.21 -53.77 14.70
N PRO A 88 -33.68 -52.53 14.40
CA PRO A 88 -34.31 -51.65 15.38
C PRO A 88 -35.82 -51.93 15.49
N THR A 89 -36.35 -51.93 16.71
CA THR A 89 -37.80 -51.93 16.94
C THR A 89 -38.23 -50.66 17.69
N SER A 90 -39.34 -50.09 17.22
CA SER A 90 -40.27 -49.18 17.92
C SER A 90 -39.99 -47.67 17.91
N THR A 91 -40.40 -47.05 16.79
CA THR A 91 -41.36 -45.92 16.66
C THR A 91 -41.47 -44.86 17.76
N LEU A 92 -41.20 -43.60 17.39
CA LEU A 92 -41.97 -42.42 17.82
C LEU A 92 -42.21 -41.48 16.63
N LYS A 93 -43.45 -41.00 16.54
CA LYS A 93 -44.10 -40.36 15.39
C LYS A 93 -43.48 -39.00 15.02
N LEU A 94 -43.30 -38.78 13.72
CA LEU A 94 -42.99 -37.48 13.11
C LEU A 94 -44.25 -36.60 13.03
N SER A 95 -44.15 -35.37 13.54
CA SER A 95 -45.00 -34.25 13.15
C SER A 95 -44.23 -33.40 12.12
N PRO A 96 -44.87 -32.84 11.08
CA PRO A 96 -44.18 -32.05 10.07
C PRO A 96 -43.93 -30.64 10.62
N THR A 97 -42.70 -30.34 11.04
CA THR A 97 -42.30 -28.98 11.38
C THR A 97 -41.77 -28.28 10.13
N ALA A 98 -42.30 -27.08 9.91
CA ALA A 98 -42.20 -26.28 8.70
C ALA A 98 -40.78 -26.06 8.15
N VAL A 99 -40.72 -25.97 6.82
CA VAL A 99 -39.63 -25.39 6.03
C VAL A 99 -39.25 -24.01 6.61
N PRO A 100 -37.96 -23.71 6.89
CA PRO A 100 -37.57 -22.36 7.24
C PRO A 100 -37.71 -21.48 5.99
N THR A 101 -38.70 -20.59 6.01
CA THR A 101 -38.78 -19.45 5.11
C THR A 101 -37.48 -18.65 5.15
N THR A 102 -36.97 -18.35 3.96
CA THR A 102 -35.90 -17.38 3.69
C THR A 102 -35.95 -16.19 4.64
N ARG A 103 -34.94 -16.05 5.52
CA ARG A 103 -34.80 -14.86 6.36
C ARG A 103 -34.35 -13.71 5.46
N THR A 104 -35.27 -12.83 5.11
CA THR A 104 -34.93 -11.51 4.55
C THR A 104 -34.08 -10.76 5.58
N PRO A 105 -32.94 -10.17 5.20
CA PRO A 105 -32.15 -9.35 6.11
C PRO A 105 -33.00 -8.19 6.67
N PRO A 106 -32.74 -7.72 7.91
CA PRO A 106 -33.53 -6.67 8.52
C PRO A 106 -33.43 -5.38 7.69
N SER A 107 -34.58 -4.87 7.25
CA SER A 107 -34.70 -3.53 6.67
C SER A 107 -34.49 -2.50 7.78
N LEU A 108 -33.35 -1.80 7.75
CA LEU A 108 -33.12 -0.62 8.58
C LEU A 108 -33.99 0.56 8.09
N PRO A 109 -34.39 1.47 8.99
CA PRO A 109 -35.16 2.64 8.62
C PRO A 109 -34.38 3.48 7.60
N THR A 110 -34.99 3.71 6.44
CA THR A 110 -34.50 4.67 5.45
C THR A 110 -34.50 6.06 6.08
N ALA A 111 -33.34 6.53 6.54
CA ALA A 111 -33.18 7.94 6.84
C ALA A 111 -33.48 8.70 5.54
N THR A 112 -34.60 9.42 5.52
CA THR A 112 -34.97 10.23 4.36
C THR A 112 -34.06 11.45 4.39
N LEU A 113 -32.94 11.37 3.67
CA LEU A 113 -32.03 12.49 3.48
C LEU A 113 -32.79 13.64 2.78
N PRO A 114 -32.45 14.91 3.08
CA PRO A 114 -33.14 16.05 2.50
C PRO A 114 -33.11 15.95 0.97
N ALA A 115 -34.27 16.12 0.34
CA ALA A 115 -34.35 16.23 -1.10
C ALA A 115 -33.48 17.42 -1.52
N ILE A 116 -32.50 17.19 -2.40
CA ILE A 116 -31.75 18.27 -3.01
C ILE A 116 -32.77 19.06 -3.85
N GLU A 117 -33.21 20.21 -3.35
CA GLU A 117 -33.96 21.16 -4.16
C GLU A 117 -33.10 21.48 -5.38
N THR A 118 -33.57 21.08 -6.55
CA THR A 118 -32.95 21.44 -7.83
C THR A 118 -33.12 22.93 -8.04
N ALA A 119 -32.29 23.74 -7.39
CA ALA A 119 -31.97 25.07 -7.89
C ALA A 119 -31.60 24.91 -9.38
N THR A 120 -32.05 25.84 -10.24
CA THR A 120 -31.80 25.83 -11.68
C THR A 120 -30.38 25.35 -11.96
N ALA A 121 -30.26 24.09 -12.40
CA ALA A 121 -28.97 23.44 -12.58
C ALA A 121 -28.14 24.34 -13.52
N PRO A 122 -26.89 24.67 -13.19
CA PRO A 122 -26.06 25.43 -14.09
C PRO A 122 -26.03 24.70 -15.45
N ALA A 123 -26.14 25.47 -16.54
CA ALA A 123 -26.12 24.90 -17.88
C ALA A 123 -24.82 24.10 -18.06
N LEU A 124 -24.91 22.77 -17.98
CA LEU A 124 -23.76 21.92 -18.19
C LEU A 124 -23.19 22.19 -19.57
N ARG A 125 -21.87 22.27 -19.63
CA ARG A 125 -21.16 22.51 -20.87
C ARG A 125 -21.55 21.43 -21.87
N SER A 126 -22.02 21.83 -23.07
CA SER A 126 -22.09 20.88 -24.17
C SER A 126 -20.65 20.50 -24.47
N ILE A 127 -20.22 19.29 -24.11
CA ILE A 127 -18.85 18.84 -24.36
C ILE A 127 -18.65 18.87 -25.87
N SER A 128 -18.02 19.93 -26.37
CA SER A 128 -17.66 20.03 -27.78
C SER A 128 -16.46 19.12 -27.99
N ARG A 129 -16.75 17.83 -28.19
CA ARG A 129 -15.79 16.76 -28.46
C ARG A 129 -14.92 16.40 -27.25
N GLN A 130 -14.97 15.13 -26.86
CA GLN A 130 -13.95 14.52 -26.00
C GLN A 130 -12.55 14.84 -26.58
N PRO A 131 -11.60 15.33 -25.76
CA PRO A 131 -10.28 15.65 -26.29
C PRO A 131 -9.64 14.37 -26.85
N ALA A 132 -8.90 14.51 -27.95
CA ALA A 132 -8.19 13.39 -28.56
C ALA A 132 -7.12 12.79 -27.62
N GLU A 133 -6.71 13.56 -26.60
CA GLU A 133 -5.80 13.16 -25.55
C GLU A 133 -6.16 13.84 -24.22
N LEU A 134 -6.20 13.09 -23.13
CA LEU A 134 -6.32 13.63 -21.78
C LEU A 134 -4.96 14.17 -21.28
N ARG A 135 -4.89 15.46 -20.96
CA ARG A 135 -3.70 16.14 -20.42
C ARG A 135 -4.11 16.80 -19.12
N ALA A 136 -4.10 16.01 -18.05
CA ALA A 136 -4.69 16.40 -16.79
C ALA A 136 -3.67 16.48 -15.66
N ALA A 137 -4.07 17.07 -14.54
CA ALA A 137 -3.34 16.97 -13.30
C ALA A 137 -4.28 16.87 -12.11
N TRP A 138 -3.87 16.13 -11.09
CA TRP A 138 -4.52 16.21 -9.78
C TRP A 138 -4.11 17.49 -9.05
N VAL A 139 -5.04 18.01 -8.27
CA VAL A 139 -4.86 19.20 -7.42
C VAL A 139 -5.29 18.85 -6.00
N HIS A 140 -4.39 19.06 -5.04
CA HIS A 140 -4.68 18.76 -3.64
C HIS A 140 -5.66 19.77 -3.03
N ASP A 141 -6.42 19.34 -2.01
CA ASP A 141 -7.42 20.16 -1.32
C ASP A 141 -6.85 21.50 -0.82
N ASN A 142 -5.67 21.47 -0.18
CA ASN A 142 -4.94 22.62 0.34
C ASN A 142 -4.60 23.69 -0.70
N SER A 143 -4.63 23.37 -1.99
CA SER A 143 -4.36 24.29 -3.09
C SER A 143 -5.62 24.92 -3.67
N LEU A 144 -6.79 24.68 -3.07
CA LEU A 144 -8.07 25.20 -3.53
C LEU A 144 -8.75 26.12 -2.51
N VAL A 145 -8.18 26.26 -1.31
CA VAL A 145 -8.87 26.84 -0.14
C VAL A 145 -9.06 28.36 -0.15
N THR A 146 -8.46 29.09 -1.09
CA THR A 146 -8.64 30.54 -1.29
C THR A 146 -8.72 30.88 -2.77
N ARG A 147 -9.27 32.06 -3.11
CA ARG A 147 -9.33 32.56 -4.50
C ARG A 147 -7.96 32.60 -5.15
N ASP A 148 -6.97 33.21 -4.49
CA ASP A 148 -5.61 33.33 -5.02
C ASP A 148 -4.97 31.97 -5.33
N LYS A 149 -5.23 30.96 -4.50
CA LYS A 149 -4.73 29.60 -4.73
C LYS A 149 -5.41 28.94 -5.93
N VAL A 150 -6.73 29.10 -6.06
CA VAL A 150 -7.47 28.61 -7.24
C VAL A 150 -6.98 29.31 -8.51
N ASP A 151 -6.79 30.62 -8.48
CA ASP A 151 -6.28 31.40 -9.61
C ASP A 151 -4.86 30.93 -10.01
N GLU A 152 -4.00 30.63 -9.04
CA GLU A 152 -2.67 30.08 -9.29
C GLU A 152 -2.74 28.69 -9.93
N ILE A 153 -3.61 27.80 -9.45
CA ILE A 153 -3.82 26.47 -10.05
C ILE A 153 -4.26 26.59 -11.51
N ILE A 154 -5.17 27.51 -11.82
CA ILE A 154 -5.64 27.75 -13.19
C ILE A 154 -4.51 28.31 -14.06
N ARG A 155 -3.75 29.29 -13.58
CA ARG A 155 -2.58 29.83 -14.29
C ARG A 155 -1.58 28.71 -14.63
N ARG A 156 -1.33 27.81 -13.69
CA ARG A 156 -0.41 26.67 -13.88
C ARG A 156 -0.94 25.67 -14.91
N ALA A 157 -2.24 25.40 -14.90
CA ALA A 157 -2.87 24.57 -15.93
C ALA A 157 -2.70 25.17 -17.33
N GLU A 158 -2.90 26.49 -17.50
CA GLU A 158 -2.66 27.20 -18.75
C GLU A 158 -1.18 27.21 -19.16
N LEU A 159 -0.28 27.30 -18.17
CA LEU A 159 1.16 27.26 -18.40
C LEU A 159 1.60 25.90 -18.94
N GLY A 160 0.99 24.82 -18.43
CA GLY A 160 1.20 23.44 -18.89
C GLY A 160 0.43 23.06 -20.15
N ASN A 161 -0.52 23.88 -20.61
CA ASN A 161 -1.52 23.50 -21.62
C ASN A 161 -2.30 22.21 -21.24
N LEU A 162 -2.65 22.10 -19.95
CA LEU A 162 -3.54 21.06 -19.43
C LEU A 162 -4.99 21.36 -19.86
N ASN A 163 -5.78 20.31 -20.10
CA ASN A 163 -7.20 20.44 -20.49
C ASN A 163 -8.18 19.94 -19.42
N ALA A 164 -7.68 19.38 -18.31
CA ALA A 164 -8.53 18.96 -17.19
C ALA A 164 -7.80 19.07 -15.84
N LEU A 165 -8.56 19.41 -14.80
CA LEU A 165 -8.13 19.45 -13.41
C LEU A 165 -8.94 18.43 -12.59
N PHE A 166 -8.24 17.56 -11.87
CA PHE A 166 -8.82 16.57 -10.96
C PHE A 166 -8.68 17.12 -9.54
N ALA A 167 -9.66 17.90 -9.14
CA ALA A 167 -9.61 18.73 -7.94
C ALA A 167 -10.15 17.97 -6.73
N ASN A 168 -9.33 17.81 -5.69
CA ASN A 168 -9.77 17.15 -4.46
C ASN A 168 -10.83 17.99 -3.76
N VAL A 169 -12.08 17.57 -3.87
CA VAL A 169 -13.23 18.29 -3.30
C VAL A 169 -13.82 17.61 -2.09
N PHE A 170 -13.38 16.38 -1.80
CA PHE A 170 -13.80 15.62 -0.63
C PHE A 170 -12.65 14.75 -0.13
N ALA A 171 -12.14 15.07 1.04
CA ALA A 171 -11.08 14.34 1.72
C ALA A 171 -11.26 14.42 3.23
N ASN A 172 -10.79 13.40 3.95
CA ASN A 172 -10.81 13.35 5.42
C ASN A 172 -12.22 13.55 6.03
N GLY A 173 -13.27 13.20 5.27
CA GLY A 173 -14.66 13.36 5.69
C GLY A 173 -15.23 14.78 5.55
N GLU A 174 -14.54 15.69 4.87
CA GLU A 174 -14.93 17.10 4.70
C GLU A 174 -15.02 17.50 3.22
N ALA A 175 -15.90 18.45 2.89
CA ALA A 175 -16.06 18.95 1.52
C ALA A 175 -15.43 20.34 1.29
N LEU A 176 -14.84 20.57 0.13
CA LEU A 176 -14.38 21.89 -0.35
C LEU A 176 -15.45 22.61 -1.18
N PHE A 177 -16.71 22.38 -0.82
CA PHE A 177 -17.89 23.03 -1.37
C PHE A 177 -18.99 23.02 -0.32
N ASP A 178 -19.99 23.88 -0.49
CA ASP A 178 -21.14 23.90 0.43
C ASP A 178 -22.01 22.68 0.15
N SER A 179 -21.92 21.67 1.03
CA SER A 179 -22.64 20.40 0.92
C SER A 179 -23.82 20.32 1.89
N ALA A 180 -24.89 19.65 1.48
CA ALA A 180 -26.01 19.29 2.37
C ALA A 180 -25.70 18.05 3.25
N PHE A 181 -24.64 17.29 2.95
CA PHE A 181 -24.38 15.98 3.56
C PHE A 181 -23.18 15.95 4.52
N VAL A 182 -22.19 16.82 4.30
CA VAL A 182 -20.96 16.86 5.10
C VAL A 182 -20.58 18.29 5.45
N GLU A 183 -19.75 18.40 6.48
CA GLU A 183 -19.22 19.68 6.92
C GLU A 183 -18.23 20.23 5.89
N LYS A 184 -18.22 21.57 5.78
CA LYS A 184 -17.23 22.28 4.97
C LYS A 184 -15.85 22.11 5.58
N SER A 185 -14.84 21.90 4.75
CA SER A 185 -13.50 21.64 5.23
C SER A 185 -12.94 22.78 6.07
N ARG A 186 -12.33 22.41 7.20
CA ARG A 186 -11.66 23.34 8.12
C ARG A 186 -10.50 24.10 7.49
N LEU A 187 -10.03 23.64 6.33
CA LEU A 187 -8.98 24.29 5.56
C LEU A 187 -9.48 25.55 4.84
N VAL A 188 -10.79 25.63 4.56
CA VAL A 188 -11.41 26.78 3.88
C VAL A 188 -11.76 27.83 4.92
N GLN A 189 -11.18 29.01 4.77
CA GLN A 189 -11.52 30.17 5.59
C GLN A 189 -12.71 30.90 4.97
N ASP A 190 -13.54 31.49 5.84
CA ASP A 190 -14.70 32.32 5.47
C ASP A 190 -15.76 31.58 4.62
N GLU A 191 -16.68 32.35 4.04
CA GLU A 191 -17.79 31.85 3.20
C GLU A 191 -17.35 31.46 1.77
N PHE A 192 -16.04 31.34 1.50
CA PHE A 192 -15.55 31.00 0.17
C PHE A 192 -15.97 29.59 -0.25
N ASN A 193 -16.49 29.42 -1.46
CA ASN A 193 -16.82 28.09 -2.02
C ASN A 193 -15.80 27.72 -3.11
N PRO A 194 -14.77 26.92 -2.78
CA PRO A 194 -13.69 26.55 -3.70
C PRO A 194 -14.17 25.93 -5.01
N LEU A 195 -15.04 24.92 -4.95
CA LEU A 195 -15.49 24.20 -6.14
C LEU A 195 -16.26 25.12 -7.09
N ALA A 196 -17.19 25.93 -6.56
CA ALA A 196 -17.96 26.87 -7.37
C ALA A 196 -17.05 27.84 -8.14
N TYR A 197 -16.06 28.41 -7.44
CA TYR A 197 -15.12 29.36 -8.04
C TYR A 197 -14.18 28.69 -9.06
N LEU A 198 -13.66 27.49 -8.73
CA LEU A 198 -12.80 26.72 -9.62
C LEU A 198 -13.51 26.39 -10.94
N VAL A 199 -14.74 25.87 -10.88
CA VAL A 199 -15.52 25.54 -12.09
C VAL A 199 -15.72 26.78 -12.95
N GLN A 200 -16.16 27.89 -12.34
CA GLN A 200 -16.41 29.13 -13.05
C GLN A 200 -15.15 29.64 -13.79
N GLU A 201 -14.00 29.64 -13.12
CA GLU A 201 -12.76 30.20 -13.70
C GLU A 201 -12.06 29.24 -14.68
N ALA A 202 -12.12 27.93 -14.44
CA ALA A 202 -11.55 26.93 -15.34
C ALA A 202 -12.35 26.86 -16.66
N HIS A 203 -13.68 26.91 -16.60
CA HIS A 203 -14.54 26.84 -17.78
C HIS A 203 -14.36 28.04 -18.73
N LYS A 204 -14.03 29.23 -18.21
CA LYS A 204 -13.67 30.41 -19.04
C LYS A 204 -12.44 30.15 -19.92
N ARG A 205 -11.62 29.16 -19.57
CA ARG A 205 -10.36 28.81 -20.22
C ARG A 205 -10.39 27.45 -20.91
N ASP A 206 -11.58 26.87 -21.09
CA ASP A 206 -11.75 25.55 -21.72
C ASP A 206 -11.03 24.42 -20.96
N ILE A 207 -10.92 24.54 -19.63
CA ILE A 207 -10.34 23.51 -18.76
C ILE A 207 -11.48 22.78 -18.05
N GLN A 208 -11.53 21.45 -18.20
CA GLN A 208 -12.49 20.62 -17.49
C GLN A 208 -12.19 20.55 -16.00
N VAL A 209 -13.22 20.44 -15.17
CA VAL A 209 -13.10 20.20 -13.73
C VAL A 209 -13.73 18.85 -13.39
N HIS A 210 -12.90 17.93 -12.90
CA HIS A 210 -13.31 16.64 -12.37
C HIS A 210 -13.27 16.70 -10.84
N ALA A 211 -14.43 16.56 -10.20
CA ALA A 211 -14.55 16.51 -8.75
C ALA A 211 -13.95 15.20 -8.23
N TRP A 212 -12.80 15.27 -7.57
CA TRP A 212 -12.12 14.14 -6.98
C TRP A 212 -12.58 13.90 -5.53
N PHE A 213 -13.05 12.67 -5.29
CA PHE A 213 -13.50 12.18 -4.00
C PHE A 213 -12.58 11.08 -3.47
N VAL A 214 -12.03 11.30 -2.28
CA VAL A 214 -11.36 10.27 -1.48
C VAL A 214 -12.42 9.52 -0.68
N ASN A 215 -12.83 8.34 -1.18
CA ASN A 215 -14.07 7.69 -0.72
C ASN A 215 -13.91 6.81 0.52
N GLY A 216 -12.77 6.13 0.64
CA GLY A 216 -12.51 5.19 1.72
C GLY A 216 -12.17 5.88 3.05
N PRO A 217 -10.96 6.45 3.19
CA PRO A 217 -10.50 7.04 4.44
C PRO A 217 -11.20 8.36 4.73
N VAL A 218 -11.72 8.48 5.96
CA VAL A 218 -12.44 9.67 6.46
C VAL A 218 -11.88 10.15 7.80
N ASP A 219 -10.62 9.81 8.08
CA ASP A 219 -9.88 10.28 9.25
C ASP A 219 -9.25 11.65 9.01
N ASN A 220 -9.27 12.48 10.03
CA ASN A 220 -8.66 13.79 10.07
C ASN A 220 -7.93 13.97 11.41
N ASP A 221 -6.65 13.60 11.45
CA ASP A 221 -5.80 13.61 12.65
C ASP A 221 -6.32 12.75 13.82
N GLY A 222 -6.84 11.55 13.51
CA GLY A 222 -7.38 10.62 14.51
C GLY A 222 -8.84 10.87 14.89
N GLU A 223 -9.49 11.84 14.26
CA GLU A 223 -10.91 12.14 14.42
C GLU A 223 -11.67 11.95 13.11
N SER A 224 -12.95 11.60 13.19
CA SER A 224 -13.82 11.52 12.01
C SER A 224 -15.25 11.87 12.39
N ALA A 225 -15.75 13.01 11.92
CA ALA A 225 -17.13 13.45 12.18
C ALA A 225 -18.16 12.47 11.61
N ILE A 226 -17.86 11.86 10.46
CA ILE A 226 -18.72 10.84 9.83
C ILE A 226 -18.78 9.58 10.70
N ILE A 227 -17.63 9.04 11.13
CA ILE A 227 -17.60 7.82 11.95
C ILE A 227 -18.09 8.08 13.38
N ALA A 228 -17.93 9.30 13.91
CA ALA A 228 -18.53 9.68 15.19
C ALA A 228 -20.06 9.64 15.16
N LYS A 229 -20.67 10.06 14.03
CA LYS A 229 -22.12 10.01 13.80
C LYS A 229 -22.59 8.59 13.41
N HIS A 230 -21.76 7.85 12.68
CA HIS A 230 -22.04 6.51 12.13
C HIS A 230 -20.89 5.52 12.44
N PRO A 231 -20.73 5.09 13.70
CA PRO A 231 -19.64 4.19 14.09
C PRO A 231 -19.70 2.83 13.41
N GLU A 232 -20.87 2.41 12.93
CA GLU A 232 -21.12 1.19 12.17
C GLU A 232 -20.69 1.26 10.69
N TRP A 233 -20.30 2.44 10.20
CA TRP A 233 -19.77 2.61 8.84
C TRP A 233 -18.28 2.32 8.74
N ALA A 234 -17.57 2.24 9.87
CA ALA A 234 -16.14 1.92 9.90
C ALA A 234 -15.88 0.46 9.53
N LEU A 235 -14.79 0.21 8.80
CA LEU A 235 -14.26 -1.14 8.60
C LEU A 235 -13.72 -1.73 9.91
N VAL A 236 -13.89 -3.04 10.05
CA VAL A 236 -13.27 -3.84 11.11
C VAL A 236 -12.32 -4.86 10.48
N GLY A 237 -11.14 -4.98 11.08
CA GLY A 237 -10.10 -5.92 10.68
C GLY A 237 -10.35 -7.33 11.20
N ALA A 238 -9.60 -8.30 10.66
CA ALA A 238 -9.62 -9.68 11.12
C ALA A 238 -9.25 -9.83 12.62
N ASP A 239 -8.38 -8.93 13.10
CA ASP A 239 -7.96 -8.79 14.49
C ASP A 239 -9.00 -8.05 15.38
N GLY A 240 -10.09 -7.56 14.79
CA GLY A 240 -11.11 -6.76 15.48
C GLY A 240 -10.79 -5.28 15.57
N ALA A 241 -9.66 -4.81 15.05
CA ALA A 241 -9.33 -3.39 15.02
C ALA A 241 -10.32 -2.62 14.16
N LYS A 242 -10.68 -1.40 14.58
CA LYS A 242 -11.51 -0.49 13.78
C LYS A 242 -10.63 0.45 12.98
N LEU A 243 -11.06 0.76 11.75
CA LEU A 243 -10.43 1.78 10.91
C LEU A 243 -11.50 2.78 10.45
N PRO A 244 -11.26 4.09 10.56
CA PRO A 244 -12.13 5.14 9.99
C PRO A 244 -12.06 5.16 8.46
N TRP A 245 -12.59 4.09 7.88
CA TRP A 245 -12.69 3.84 6.45
C TRP A 245 -14.10 3.37 6.16
N LEU A 246 -14.77 3.98 5.19
CA LEU A 246 -16.17 3.73 4.89
C LEU A 246 -16.39 2.33 4.30
N ASN A 247 -17.35 1.59 4.86
CA ASN A 247 -17.69 0.24 4.46
C ASN A 247 -18.66 0.22 3.27
N PHE A 248 -18.13 0.02 2.06
CA PHE A 248 -18.92 -0.03 0.83
C PHE A 248 -19.85 -1.24 0.72
N ALA A 249 -19.71 -2.28 1.56
CA ALA A 249 -20.69 -3.37 1.61
C ALA A 249 -22.07 -2.85 2.04
N ARG A 250 -22.12 -1.76 2.80
CA ARG A 250 -23.36 -1.17 3.29
C ARG A 250 -24.03 -0.26 2.24
N PRO A 251 -25.32 -0.48 1.92
CA PRO A 251 -26.05 0.38 0.99
C PRO A 251 -26.21 1.83 1.47
N ASP A 252 -26.32 2.08 2.78
CA ASP A 252 -26.43 3.43 3.35
C ASP A 252 -25.16 4.27 3.12
N VAL A 253 -23.98 3.66 3.28
CA VAL A 253 -22.68 4.28 2.92
C VAL A 253 -22.62 4.61 1.44
N ARG A 254 -23.02 3.68 0.57
CA ARG A 254 -22.99 3.92 -0.89
C ARG A 254 -23.97 4.99 -1.33
N GLN A 255 -25.15 5.02 -0.72
CA GLN A 255 -26.13 6.06 -0.94
C GLN A 255 -25.58 7.43 -0.54
N PHE A 256 -25.00 7.56 0.66
CA PHE A 256 -24.38 8.79 1.14
C PHE A 256 -23.29 9.32 0.18
N LEU A 257 -22.36 8.46 -0.24
CA LEU A 257 -21.31 8.85 -1.20
C LEU A 257 -21.90 9.23 -2.55
N GLY A 258 -22.89 8.48 -3.04
CA GLY A 258 -23.55 8.77 -4.30
C GLY A 258 -24.40 10.06 -4.27
N ASP A 259 -25.00 10.39 -3.13
CA ASP A 259 -25.70 11.66 -2.89
C ASP A 259 -24.71 12.82 -2.94
N LEU A 260 -23.57 12.70 -2.26
CA LEU A 260 -22.53 13.72 -2.22
C LEU A 260 -21.88 13.97 -3.61
N MET A 261 -21.56 12.90 -4.35
CA MET A 261 -21.03 13.02 -5.72
C MET A 261 -22.07 13.58 -6.69
N PHE A 262 -23.33 13.19 -6.54
CA PHE A 262 -24.40 13.73 -7.38
C PHE A 262 -24.64 15.21 -7.08
N GLU A 263 -24.52 15.64 -5.82
CA GLU A 263 -24.60 17.05 -5.43
C GLU A 263 -23.54 17.90 -6.13
N SER A 264 -22.29 17.42 -6.21
CA SER A 264 -21.24 18.18 -6.91
C SER A 264 -21.57 18.41 -8.39
N VAL A 265 -22.17 17.41 -9.04
CA VAL A 265 -22.61 17.51 -10.43
C VAL A 265 -23.81 18.46 -10.56
N ALA A 266 -24.87 18.22 -9.80
CA ALA A 266 -26.15 18.91 -9.96
C ALA A 266 -26.09 20.39 -9.58
N ARG A 267 -25.25 20.78 -8.61
CA ARG A 267 -25.17 22.16 -8.11
C ARG A 267 -24.07 22.98 -8.75
N TYR A 268 -22.95 22.36 -9.13
CA TYR A 268 -21.76 23.11 -9.55
C TYR A 268 -21.39 22.90 -11.02
N GLY A 269 -21.95 21.90 -11.69
CA GLY A 269 -21.73 21.71 -13.13
C GLY A 269 -20.35 21.20 -13.50
N VAL A 270 -19.74 20.35 -12.67
CA VAL A 270 -18.44 19.71 -12.96
C VAL A 270 -18.53 18.82 -14.21
N ASP A 271 -17.41 18.68 -14.92
CA ASP A 271 -17.31 17.86 -16.14
C ASP A 271 -17.16 16.37 -15.83
N GLY A 272 -16.69 16.03 -14.63
CA GLY A 272 -16.53 14.65 -14.21
C GLY A 272 -16.51 14.43 -12.70
N VAL A 273 -16.66 13.17 -12.30
CA VAL A 273 -16.46 12.68 -10.94
C VAL A 273 -15.32 11.67 -10.96
N HIS A 274 -14.36 11.85 -10.07
CA HIS A 274 -13.17 11.02 -9.96
C HIS A 274 -13.17 10.23 -8.64
N PHE A 275 -13.23 8.91 -8.76
CA PHE A 275 -13.16 7.93 -7.68
C PHE A 275 -11.71 7.67 -7.27
N ASP A 276 -11.37 8.04 -6.05
CA ASP A 276 -10.12 7.64 -5.42
C ASP A 276 -10.40 6.91 -4.10
N PHE A 277 -9.44 6.09 -3.67
CA PHE A 277 -9.57 5.19 -2.52
C PHE A 277 -10.90 4.40 -2.50
N THR A 278 -11.44 4.11 -3.69
CA THR A 278 -12.64 3.30 -3.89
C THR A 278 -12.23 1.84 -3.94
N ARG A 279 -11.78 1.38 -2.78
CA ARG A 279 -11.10 0.10 -2.55
C ARG A 279 -11.12 -0.26 -1.07
N TYR A 280 -10.75 -1.48 -0.72
CA TYR A 280 -10.38 -1.83 0.64
C TYR A 280 -8.94 -1.37 0.94
N PRO A 281 -8.60 -1.07 2.21
CA PRO A 281 -7.24 -0.72 2.58
C PRO A 281 -6.26 -1.88 2.33
N GLY A 282 -6.73 -3.12 2.48
CA GLY A 282 -6.00 -4.37 2.29
C GLY A 282 -6.89 -5.60 2.58
N PRO A 283 -6.38 -6.84 2.41
CA PRO A 283 -7.17 -8.07 2.51
C PRO A 283 -7.69 -8.39 3.92
N GLN A 284 -7.04 -7.86 4.96
CA GLN A 284 -7.35 -8.03 6.38
C GLN A 284 -8.61 -7.27 6.84
N TRP A 285 -9.21 -6.43 5.99
CA TRP A 285 -10.38 -5.60 6.32
C TRP A 285 -11.69 -6.13 5.73
N GLY A 286 -12.81 -5.62 6.25
CA GLY A 286 -14.15 -6.00 5.83
C GLY A 286 -14.76 -7.11 6.68
N PHE A 287 -14.21 -7.36 7.86
CA PHE A 287 -14.72 -8.36 8.80
C PHE A 287 -15.71 -7.74 9.80
N ASP A 288 -16.25 -6.56 9.55
CA ASP A 288 -17.28 -5.98 10.40
C ASP A 288 -18.55 -6.85 10.43
N PRO A 289 -19.35 -6.78 11.51
CA PRO A 289 -20.52 -7.65 11.66
C PRO A 289 -21.51 -7.56 10.49
N TYR A 290 -21.66 -6.40 9.86
CA TYR A 290 -22.57 -6.24 8.72
C TYR A 290 -22.05 -7.01 7.50
N THR A 291 -20.79 -6.79 7.10
CA THR A 291 -20.20 -7.45 5.93
C THR A 291 -20.16 -8.97 6.10
N VAL A 292 -19.77 -9.46 7.29
CA VAL A 292 -19.77 -10.90 7.60
C VAL A 292 -21.19 -11.47 7.53
N GLN A 293 -22.17 -10.81 8.15
CA GLN A 293 -23.56 -11.27 8.09
C GLN A 293 -24.10 -11.29 6.66
N ALA A 294 -23.81 -10.26 5.86
CA ALA A 294 -24.26 -10.15 4.49
C ALA A 294 -23.64 -11.23 3.58
N PHE A 295 -22.37 -11.60 3.82
CA PHE A 295 -21.73 -12.71 3.13
C PHE A 295 -22.32 -14.06 3.54
N ASN A 296 -22.40 -14.33 4.84
CA ASN A 296 -22.90 -15.60 5.37
C ASN A 296 -24.36 -15.87 4.98
N ALA A 297 -25.14 -14.82 4.65
CA ALA A 297 -26.50 -14.96 4.17
C ALA A 297 -26.60 -15.61 2.76
N SER A 298 -25.50 -15.64 1.99
CA SER A 298 -25.47 -16.15 0.61
C SER A 298 -24.36 -17.17 0.33
N HIS A 299 -23.62 -17.62 1.36
CA HIS A 299 -22.49 -18.53 1.21
C HIS A 299 -22.51 -19.64 2.29
N ASP A 300 -21.94 -20.79 1.96
CA ASP A 300 -22.01 -22.00 2.79
C ASP A 300 -20.91 -22.09 3.88
N PHE A 301 -20.25 -20.99 4.21
CA PHE A 301 -19.28 -20.92 5.30
C PHE A 301 -19.27 -19.54 5.97
N ASP A 302 -18.83 -19.48 7.22
CA ASP A 302 -18.72 -18.22 7.95
C ASP A 302 -17.45 -17.48 7.55
N ALA A 303 -17.58 -16.26 7.01
CA ALA A 303 -16.42 -15.43 6.64
C ALA A 303 -15.46 -15.19 7.81
N SER A 304 -15.93 -15.21 9.06
CA SER A 304 -15.07 -15.08 10.24
C SER A 304 -14.04 -16.21 10.38
N GLU A 305 -14.28 -17.37 9.76
CA GLU A 305 -13.28 -18.45 9.67
C GLU A 305 -12.03 -18.02 8.88
N LEU A 306 -12.12 -17.00 8.02
CA LEU A 306 -11.01 -16.46 7.23
C LEU A 306 -10.15 -15.43 7.98
N ARG A 307 -10.48 -15.11 9.24
CA ARG A 307 -9.67 -14.20 10.07
C ARG A 307 -8.37 -14.85 10.55
N TYR A 308 -8.40 -16.18 10.68
CA TYR A 308 -7.33 -17.05 11.18
C TYR A 308 -6.60 -16.50 12.42
N THR A 309 -7.10 -16.82 13.61
CA THR A 309 -6.39 -16.63 14.89
C THR A 309 -5.57 -17.85 15.31
N ASP A 310 -5.64 -18.93 14.53
CA ASP A 310 -4.96 -20.20 14.74
C ASP A 310 -4.55 -20.83 13.39
N LEU A 311 -3.62 -21.78 13.41
CA LEU A 311 -3.16 -22.49 12.23
C LEU A 311 -4.02 -23.74 11.95
N PRO A 312 -4.23 -24.10 10.67
CA PRO A 312 -3.65 -23.49 9.46
C PRO A 312 -4.32 -22.16 9.04
N ALA A 313 -3.51 -21.27 8.46
CA ALA A 313 -3.90 -19.91 8.06
C ALA A 313 -3.43 -19.61 6.62
N TYR A 314 -4.32 -19.06 5.78
CA TYR A 314 -4.01 -18.70 4.39
C TYR A 314 -4.00 -17.19 4.22
N SER A 315 -2.94 -16.66 3.61
CA SER A 315 -2.80 -15.24 3.33
C SER A 315 -1.75 -15.01 2.26
N PHE A 316 -1.64 -13.76 1.81
CA PHE A 316 -0.43 -13.27 1.19
C PHE A 316 0.67 -13.11 2.25
N PHE A 317 1.80 -13.76 2.01
CA PHE A 317 2.99 -13.69 2.85
C PHE A 317 4.16 -13.25 1.98
N GLU A 318 5.03 -12.42 2.53
CA GLU A 318 6.30 -12.07 1.90
C GLU A 318 7.42 -12.03 2.93
N GLY A 319 8.66 -12.23 2.49
CA GLY A 319 9.80 -12.13 3.39
C GLY A 319 11.12 -12.57 2.80
N ASN A 320 12.16 -12.37 3.61
CA ASN A 320 13.52 -12.83 3.37
C ASN A 320 13.84 -13.94 4.39
N PRO A 321 13.47 -15.19 4.11
CA PRO A 321 13.47 -16.25 5.12
C PRO A 321 14.89 -16.67 5.49
N LEU A 322 15.12 -17.02 6.75
CA LEU A 322 16.28 -17.82 7.16
C LEU A 322 16.04 -19.30 6.84
N THR A 323 17.10 -20.02 6.47
CA THR A 323 17.06 -21.43 6.08
C THR A 323 18.13 -22.25 6.81
N ASN A 324 18.08 -23.58 6.65
CA ASN A 324 19.03 -24.52 7.24
C ASN A 324 19.10 -24.43 8.78
N PRO A 325 18.02 -24.84 9.49
CA PRO A 325 18.01 -24.85 10.95
C PRO A 325 19.12 -25.75 11.50
N THR A 326 19.78 -25.29 12.56
CA THR A 326 20.82 -26.02 13.27
C THR A 326 20.31 -26.46 14.64
N THR A 327 19.97 -25.49 15.49
CA THR A 327 19.39 -25.70 16.83
C THR A 327 17.96 -25.19 16.94
N ALA A 328 17.50 -24.37 15.97
CA ALA A 328 16.15 -23.85 15.97
C ALA A 328 15.11 -24.94 15.71
N GLN A 329 14.05 -24.94 16.53
CA GLN A 329 12.84 -25.69 16.25
C GLN A 329 11.98 -24.92 15.25
N ILE A 330 11.55 -25.57 14.18
CA ILE A 330 10.52 -25.03 13.29
C ILE A 330 9.17 -25.21 13.97
N LEU A 331 8.48 -24.11 14.29
CA LEU A 331 7.17 -24.12 14.92
C LEU A 331 6.04 -24.12 13.88
N ALA A 332 6.25 -23.40 12.79
CA ALA A 332 5.35 -23.35 11.64
C ALA A 332 6.15 -23.23 10.33
N ALA A 333 5.60 -23.77 9.25
CA ALA A 333 6.19 -23.73 7.92
C ALA A 333 5.15 -23.33 6.87
N PHE A 334 5.60 -22.85 5.71
CA PHE A 334 4.75 -22.66 4.55
C PHE A 334 4.43 -23.99 3.86
N ALA A 335 3.45 -24.00 2.97
CA ALA A 335 2.99 -25.20 2.27
C ALA A 335 4.09 -25.93 1.48
N ASP A 336 5.16 -25.23 1.09
CA ASP A 336 6.33 -25.78 0.40
C ASP A 336 7.43 -26.30 1.35
N GLY A 337 7.21 -26.21 2.67
CA GLY A 337 8.15 -26.61 3.71
C GLY A 337 9.13 -25.52 4.14
N LEU A 338 9.07 -24.32 3.57
CA LEU A 338 9.91 -23.20 3.99
C LEU A 338 9.63 -22.83 5.46
N PRO A 339 10.64 -22.76 6.35
CA PRO A 339 10.42 -22.39 7.75
C PRO A 339 9.83 -20.99 7.87
N ALA A 340 8.71 -20.86 8.57
CA ALA A 340 7.98 -19.60 8.69
C ALA A 340 8.10 -18.99 10.09
N VAL A 341 7.98 -19.81 11.14
CA VAL A 341 8.20 -19.39 12.53
C VAL A 341 9.16 -20.37 13.18
N THR A 342 10.30 -19.88 13.66
CA THR A 342 11.29 -20.71 14.35
C THR A 342 11.55 -20.19 15.76
N LEU A 343 11.90 -21.11 16.66
CA LEU A 343 12.26 -20.80 18.04
C LEU A 343 13.57 -21.50 18.37
N ASN A 344 14.52 -20.74 18.91
CA ASN A 344 15.80 -21.27 19.37
C ASN A 344 16.04 -20.89 20.83
N THR A 345 16.65 -21.80 21.58
CA THR A 345 17.15 -21.52 22.93
C THR A 345 18.65 -21.24 22.82
N TYR A 346 19.09 -20.11 23.38
CA TYR A 346 20.50 -19.72 23.40
C TYR A 346 20.87 -19.22 24.79
N GLY A 347 21.79 -19.92 25.46
CA GLY A 347 22.05 -19.74 26.88
C GLY A 347 20.79 -19.94 27.73
N ALA A 348 20.47 -18.97 28.59
CA ALA A 348 19.28 -18.94 29.43
C ALA A 348 18.05 -18.28 28.78
N GLY A 349 18.18 -17.77 27.53
CA GLY A 349 17.12 -17.05 26.82
C GLY A 349 16.69 -17.72 25.53
N GLN A 350 15.89 -16.99 24.75
CA GLN A 350 15.25 -17.52 23.55
C GLN A 350 15.22 -16.50 22.42
N ALA A 351 15.24 -16.99 21.18
CA ALA A 351 15.03 -16.20 19.99
C ALA A 351 13.88 -16.79 19.15
N LEU A 352 12.86 -15.98 18.87
CA LEU A 352 11.80 -16.29 17.91
C LEU A 352 12.08 -15.54 16.60
N VAL A 353 11.97 -16.23 15.46
CA VAL A 353 12.08 -15.61 14.14
C VAL A 353 10.79 -15.80 13.38
N PHE A 354 10.14 -14.71 12.99
CA PHE A 354 9.19 -14.69 11.89
C PHE A 354 9.99 -14.51 10.59
N ASN A 355 10.08 -15.56 9.77
CA ASN A 355 10.78 -15.56 8.49
C ASN A 355 10.01 -14.85 7.35
N TRP A 356 9.04 -14.02 7.74
CA TRP A 356 8.10 -13.34 6.88
C TRP A 356 7.58 -12.09 7.58
N ARG A 357 6.90 -11.25 6.81
CA ARG A 357 6.05 -10.16 7.29
C ARG A 357 4.67 -10.28 6.65
N ALA A 358 3.64 -9.84 7.36
CA ALA A 358 2.37 -9.54 6.70
C ALA A 358 2.54 -8.26 5.87
N SER A 359 2.04 -8.24 4.64
CA SER A 359 2.22 -7.13 3.71
C SER A 359 1.52 -5.84 4.17
N GLU A 360 0.38 -5.93 4.87
CA GLU A 360 -0.39 -4.77 5.34
C GLU A 360 -1.20 -5.12 6.59
N ARG A 361 -0.84 -4.58 7.76
CA ARG A 361 -1.31 -4.92 9.15
C ARG A 361 -1.42 -6.42 9.48
N HIS A 362 -0.92 -6.75 10.67
CA HIS A 362 -0.69 -8.10 11.14
C HIS A 362 -1.91 -9.02 10.98
N LEU A 363 -1.66 -10.23 10.47
CA LEU A 363 -2.67 -11.27 10.49
C LEU A 363 -3.04 -11.55 11.94
N ALA A 364 -4.29 -11.94 12.19
CA ALA A 364 -4.73 -12.21 13.56
C ALA A 364 -3.87 -13.32 14.21
N ILE A 365 -3.43 -14.31 13.42
CA ILE A 365 -2.47 -15.34 13.84
C ILE A 365 -1.08 -14.77 14.18
N GLU A 366 -0.59 -13.79 13.43
CA GLU A 366 0.71 -13.16 13.69
C GLU A 366 0.67 -12.43 15.05
N SER A 367 -0.38 -11.66 15.28
CA SER A 367 -0.68 -10.99 16.55
C SER A 367 -0.79 -11.96 17.71
N GLU A 368 -1.44 -13.11 17.50
CA GLU A 368 -1.59 -14.14 18.51
C GLU A 368 -0.27 -14.82 18.87
N ILE A 369 0.58 -15.13 17.87
CA ILE A 369 1.92 -15.69 18.11
C ILE A 369 2.82 -14.65 18.79
N MET A 370 2.83 -13.39 18.32
CA MET A 370 3.57 -12.29 18.95
C MET A 370 3.18 -12.15 20.42
N ARG A 371 1.87 -12.18 20.71
CA ARG A 371 1.35 -12.07 22.06
C ARG A 371 1.80 -13.20 22.98
N ARG A 372 1.75 -14.44 22.49
CA ARG A 372 2.22 -15.61 23.23
C ARG A 372 3.73 -15.55 23.46
N ALA A 373 4.50 -15.16 22.45
CA ALA A 373 5.95 -15.08 22.51
C ALA A 373 6.44 -14.03 23.51
N VAL A 374 5.92 -12.80 23.43
CA VAL A 374 6.26 -11.74 24.39
C VAL A 374 5.91 -12.18 25.82
N ASN A 375 4.71 -12.71 26.04
CA ASN A 375 4.32 -13.19 27.37
C ASN A 375 5.17 -14.35 27.89
N ALA A 376 5.61 -15.26 27.02
CA ALA A 376 6.47 -16.38 27.41
C ALA A 376 7.90 -15.94 27.74
N MET A 377 8.40 -14.88 27.09
CA MET A 377 9.77 -14.37 27.28
C MET A 377 9.89 -13.38 28.44
N LEU A 378 8.79 -12.74 28.87
CA LEU A 378 8.78 -11.79 29.97
C LEU A 378 8.79 -12.49 31.34
N LYS A 379 9.73 -12.08 32.20
CA LYS A 379 9.74 -12.39 33.64
C LYS A 379 9.11 -11.23 34.44
N PRO A 380 8.68 -11.44 35.70
CA PRO A 380 8.18 -10.36 36.54
C PRO A 380 9.15 -9.16 36.59
N GLY A 381 8.66 -7.96 36.25
CA GLY A 381 9.47 -6.74 36.17
C GLY A 381 10.23 -6.53 34.85
N GLY A 382 10.17 -7.49 33.93
CA GLY A 382 10.73 -7.39 32.58
C GLY A 382 10.01 -6.35 31.71
N LYS A 383 10.72 -5.85 30.70
CA LYS A 383 10.22 -4.83 29.77
C LYS A 383 10.09 -5.38 28.36
N VAL A 384 9.23 -4.75 27.56
CA VAL A 384 9.22 -4.92 26.10
C VAL A 384 10.03 -3.79 25.49
N TYR A 385 11.11 -4.13 24.81
CA TYR A 385 11.94 -3.20 24.06
C TYR A 385 11.59 -3.28 22.57
N LEU A 386 11.69 -2.16 21.87
CA LEU A 386 11.54 -2.10 20.41
C LEU A 386 12.81 -1.51 19.80
N TYR A 387 13.46 -2.29 18.93
CA TYR A 387 14.71 -1.90 18.29
C TYR A 387 14.47 -1.01 17.08
N ARG A 388 15.16 0.13 17.03
CA ARG A 388 15.22 1.04 15.90
C ARG A 388 16.56 0.86 15.18
N THR A 389 16.51 0.46 13.92
CA THR A 389 17.69 0.40 13.04
C THR A 389 18.13 1.80 12.64
N ASP A 390 19.44 2.02 12.49
CA ASP A 390 19.99 3.30 12.02
C ASP A 390 19.42 3.72 10.65
N GLN A 391 19.20 5.03 10.52
CA GLN A 391 18.68 5.69 9.32
C GLN A 391 19.64 5.46 8.14
N GLY A 392 19.19 4.75 7.10
CA GLY A 392 20.02 4.43 5.93
C GLY A 392 19.69 3.12 5.22
N THR A 393 18.70 2.35 5.69
CA THR A 393 18.28 1.07 5.09
C THR A 393 16.81 1.11 4.63
N GLY A 394 16.48 1.97 3.66
CA GLY A 394 15.15 2.01 3.05
C GLY A 394 14.03 2.40 4.04
N ASN A 395 12.85 1.78 3.92
CA ASN A 395 11.64 2.08 4.71
C ASN A 395 11.72 1.66 6.20
N SER A 396 12.91 1.61 6.81
CA SER A 396 13.11 1.09 8.19
C SER A 396 12.32 1.85 9.25
N GLU A 397 12.08 3.15 9.07
CA GLU A 397 11.28 3.96 9.99
C GLU A 397 9.80 3.61 9.94
N ASP A 398 9.24 3.33 8.75
CA ASP A 398 7.83 2.95 8.61
C ASP A 398 7.57 1.63 9.36
N TYR A 399 8.45 0.64 9.21
CA TYR A 399 8.33 -0.63 9.93
C TYR A 399 8.48 -0.49 11.44
N PHE A 400 9.39 0.39 11.89
CA PHE A 400 9.52 0.71 13.31
C PHE A 400 8.21 1.30 13.86
N MET A 401 7.62 2.25 13.14
CA MET A 401 6.37 2.91 13.52
C MET A 401 5.18 1.95 13.51
N MET A 402 5.12 1.04 12.53
CA MET A 402 4.12 -0.03 12.46
C MET A 402 4.24 -1.00 13.64
N ALA A 403 5.44 -1.51 13.92
CA ALA A 403 5.67 -2.42 15.05
C ALA A 403 5.38 -1.74 16.40
N ARG A 404 5.66 -0.44 16.52
CA ARG A 404 5.30 0.33 17.71
C ARG A 404 3.79 0.42 17.91
N ALA A 405 3.05 0.73 16.85
CA ALA A 405 1.59 0.76 16.90
C ALA A 405 1.04 -0.63 17.25
N TRP A 406 1.55 -1.68 16.62
CA TRP A 406 1.15 -3.06 16.87
C TRP A 406 1.35 -3.49 18.32
N LEU A 407 2.52 -3.24 18.91
CA LEU A 407 2.77 -3.58 20.31
C LEU A 407 1.82 -2.83 21.26
N ARG A 408 1.46 -1.58 20.93
CA ARG A 408 0.44 -0.82 21.69
C ARG A 408 -0.94 -1.41 21.56
N ASP A 409 -1.33 -1.82 20.36
CA ASP A 409 -2.61 -2.49 20.11
C ASP A 409 -2.73 -3.80 20.90
N LEU A 410 -1.61 -4.51 21.07
CA LEU A 410 -1.52 -5.72 21.89
C LEU A 410 -1.38 -5.45 23.41
N GLY A 411 -1.35 -4.19 23.84
CA GLY A 411 -1.37 -3.78 25.24
C GLY A 411 -0.01 -3.46 25.86
N TRP A 412 1.07 -3.38 25.08
CA TRP A 412 2.40 -2.98 25.56
C TRP A 412 2.78 -1.56 25.16
N THR A 413 3.44 -0.85 26.07
CA THR A 413 4.11 0.41 25.76
C THR A 413 5.61 0.11 25.64
N PRO A 414 6.14 -0.15 24.43
CA PRO A 414 7.52 -0.58 24.28
C PRO A 414 8.51 0.55 24.60
N VAL A 415 9.65 0.19 25.18
CA VAL A 415 10.81 1.08 25.34
C VAL A 415 11.60 1.09 24.04
N GLU A 416 11.58 2.22 23.35
CA GLU A 416 12.33 2.42 22.10
C GLU A 416 13.84 2.50 22.38
N ILE A 417 14.62 1.69 21.67
CA ILE A 417 16.09 1.65 21.78
C ILE A 417 16.74 1.57 20.41
N ASP A 418 18.01 1.92 20.35
CA ASP A 418 18.89 1.83 19.18
C ASP A 418 20.17 1.06 19.55
N ALA A 419 21.11 0.98 18.60
CA ALA A 419 22.40 0.34 18.77
C ALA A 419 23.16 0.80 20.02
N THR A 420 23.03 2.08 20.41
CA THR A 420 23.77 2.66 21.55
C THR A 420 23.27 2.17 22.91
N LYS A 421 22.07 1.57 22.94
CA LYS A 421 21.38 1.15 24.17
C LYS A 421 21.20 -0.36 24.31
N LEU A 422 21.73 -1.18 23.41
CA LEU A 422 21.63 -2.65 23.51
C LEU A 422 22.25 -3.20 24.80
N THR A 423 23.32 -2.60 25.30
CA THR A 423 23.94 -2.98 26.59
C THR A 423 23.08 -2.65 27.81
N SER A 424 22.03 -1.84 27.66
CA SER A 424 21.10 -1.48 28.74
C SER A 424 19.92 -2.43 28.89
N LEU A 425 19.83 -3.46 28.03
CA LEU A 425 18.76 -4.45 28.07
C LEU A 425 18.83 -5.28 29.36
N GLN A 426 17.67 -5.49 29.98
CA GLN A 426 17.56 -6.19 31.26
C GLN A 426 17.19 -7.67 31.04
N PRO A 427 17.92 -8.64 31.61
CA PRO A 427 17.52 -10.05 31.60
C PRO A 427 16.05 -10.26 32.02
N GLY A 428 15.37 -11.24 31.42
CA GLY A 428 13.93 -11.46 31.63
C GLY A 428 13.02 -10.44 30.91
N SER A 429 13.58 -9.60 30.05
CA SER A 429 12.85 -8.73 29.12
C SER A 429 12.81 -9.35 27.72
N ALA A 430 11.98 -8.79 26.84
CA ALA A 430 11.94 -9.14 25.42
C ALA A 430 12.29 -7.94 24.55
N ILE A 431 13.05 -8.14 23.46
CA ILE A 431 13.30 -7.15 22.42
C ILE A 431 12.63 -7.58 21.11
N VAL A 432 11.84 -6.70 20.52
CA VAL A 432 11.24 -6.88 19.19
C VAL A 432 12.07 -6.11 18.18
N MET A 433 12.46 -6.78 17.10
CA MET A 433 13.38 -6.29 16.08
C MET A 433 12.71 -6.36 14.70
N PRO A 434 11.91 -5.34 14.32
CA PRO A 434 11.24 -5.31 13.03
C PRO A 434 12.21 -4.93 11.91
N ASN A 435 12.24 -5.72 10.83
CA ASN A 435 12.94 -5.36 9.59
C ASN A 435 14.46 -5.09 9.79
N VAL A 436 15.09 -5.82 10.72
CA VAL A 436 16.52 -5.72 11.01
C VAL A 436 17.27 -6.70 10.12
N TYR A 437 17.68 -6.28 8.93
CA TYR A 437 18.41 -7.16 8.00
C TYR A 437 19.88 -7.39 8.36
N LYS A 438 20.52 -6.39 8.98
CA LYS A 438 21.96 -6.39 9.27
C LYS A 438 22.21 -5.77 10.64
N LEU A 439 23.11 -6.40 11.38
CA LEU A 439 23.73 -5.85 12.58
C LEU A 439 25.25 -5.82 12.35
N SER A 440 25.92 -4.84 12.93
CA SER A 440 27.37 -4.87 13.07
C SER A 440 27.78 -6.01 14.01
N PRO A 441 29.04 -6.49 13.93
CA PRO A 441 29.54 -7.49 14.87
C PRO A 441 29.37 -7.09 16.34
N SER A 442 29.49 -5.79 16.65
CA SER A 442 29.33 -5.30 18.02
C SER A 442 27.88 -5.36 18.50
N GLU A 443 26.92 -4.92 17.68
CA GLU A 443 25.49 -5.00 18.02
C GLU A 443 25.06 -6.47 18.16
N ALA A 444 25.48 -7.32 17.23
CA ALA A 444 25.17 -8.74 17.25
C ALA A 444 25.73 -9.44 18.49
N GLY A 445 26.95 -9.09 18.92
CA GLY A 445 27.55 -9.58 20.16
C GLY A 445 26.79 -9.12 21.41
N GLN A 446 26.36 -7.86 21.47
CA GLN A 446 25.58 -7.33 22.59
C GLN A 446 24.19 -7.98 22.68
N LEU A 447 23.52 -8.16 21.54
CA LEU A 447 22.27 -8.90 21.46
C LEU A 447 22.45 -10.36 21.89
N GLY A 448 23.52 -11.01 21.43
CA GLY A 448 23.87 -12.36 21.84
C GLY A 448 24.04 -12.48 23.35
N ALA A 449 24.81 -11.59 23.97
CA ALA A 449 24.98 -11.55 25.41
C ALA A 449 23.65 -11.33 26.16
N PHE A 450 22.76 -10.48 25.64
CA PHE A 450 21.43 -10.29 26.23
C PHE A 450 20.60 -11.58 26.20
N VAL A 451 20.53 -12.26 25.06
CA VAL A 451 19.78 -13.52 24.92
C VAL A 451 20.41 -14.60 25.79
N GLU A 452 21.73 -14.76 25.76
CA GLU A 452 22.45 -15.74 26.57
C GLU A 452 22.15 -15.60 28.07
N ASN A 453 21.99 -14.36 28.56
CA ASN A 453 21.69 -14.07 29.97
C ASN A 453 20.19 -14.13 30.31
N GLY A 454 19.34 -14.67 29.44
CA GLY A 454 17.92 -14.88 29.72
C GLY A 454 16.99 -13.79 29.18
N GLY A 455 17.45 -13.02 28.19
CA GLY A 455 16.61 -12.15 27.37
C GLY A 455 15.87 -12.91 26.27
N GLY A 456 14.72 -12.40 25.84
CA GLY A 456 14.00 -12.86 24.66
C GLY A 456 14.25 -11.96 23.46
N ALA A 457 14.59 -12.51 22.29
CA ALA A 457 14.70 -11.77 21.04
C ALA A 457 13.60 -12.21 20.06
N ILE A 458 12.90 -11.27 19.44
CA ILE A 458 11.88 -11.54 18.42
C ILE A 458 12.27 -10.79 17.15
N PHE A 459 12.65 -11.52 16.11
CA PHE A 459 12.97 -10.97 14.79
C PHE A 459 11.74 -11.06 13.88
N ILE A 460 11.40 -9.95 13.21
CA ILE A 460 10.38 -9.93 12.16
C ILE A 460 11.07 -9.70 10.82
N GLU A 461 10.86 -10.63 9.90
CA GLU A 461 11.54 -10.71 8.60
C GLU A 461 13.06 -11.01 8.68
N GLY A 462 13.54 -11.47 9.85
CA GLY A 462 14.87 -12.04 10.10
C GLY A 462 16.11 -11.16 9.77
N PRO A 463 17.27 -11.40 10.41
CA PRO A 463 18.51 -10.78 10.01
C PRO A 463 19.15 -11.46 8.79
N ALA A 464 18.40 -11.58 7.69
CA ALA A 464 18.81 -12.36 6.50
C ALA A 464 20.18 -11.93 5.92
N ARG A 465 20.52 -10.63 5.97
CA ARG A 465 21.81 -10.11 5.50
C ARG A 465 22.90 -10.11 6.58
N GLY A 466 22.58 -10.54 7.80
CA GLY A 466 23.47 -10.67 8.95
C GLY A 466 23.96 -12.09 9.19
N MET A 467 23.47 -13.09 8.43
CA MET A 467 23.78 -14.51 8.67
C MET A 467 25.24 -14.91 8.43
N SER A 468 26.11 -13.99 7.98
CA SER A 468 27.56 -14.21 7.99
C SER A 468 28.18 -14.09 9.40
N LEU A 469 27.45 -13.55 10.38
CA LEU A 469 27.90 -13.43 11.76
C LEU A 469 27.53 -14.68 12.56
N GLU A 470 28.54 -15.39 13.06
CA GLU A 470 28.37 -16.65 13.82
C GLU A 470 27.42 -16.48 15.02
N ILE A 471 27.53 -15.36 15.75
CA ILE A 471 26.66 -15.10 16.89
C ILE A 471 25.18 -15.02 16.50
N LEU A 472 24.84 -14.51 15.30
CA LEU A 472 23.46 -14.49 14.84
C LEU A 472 22.98 -15.89 14.44
N GLN A 473 23.85 -16.72 13.89
CA GLN A 473 23.54 -18.13 13.63
C GLN A 473 23.26 -18.88 14.95
N GLN A 474 24.06 -18.63 15.99
CA GLN A 474 23.89 -19.23 17.30
C GLN A 474 22.62 -18.76 18.01
N VAL A 475 22.33 -17.45 17.98
CA VAL A 475 21.14 -16.86 18.59
C VAL A 475 19.87 -17.33 17.87
N THR A 476 19.83 -17.26 16.54
CA THR A 476 18.64 -17.65 15.77
C THR A 476 18.50 -19.16 15.61
N GLY A 477 19.58 -19.92 15.76
CA GLY A 477 19.62 -21.36 15.48
C GLY A 477 19.45 -21.71 14.00
N MET A 478 19.74 -20.75 13.11
CA MET A 478 19.63 -20.88 11.65
C MET A 478 20.99 -20.61 11.01
N ARG A 479 21.36 -21.32 9.94
CA ARG A 479 22.68 -21.15 9.31
C ARG A 479 22.70 -20.13 8.18
N ASP A 480 21.66 -20.13 7.34
CA ASP A 480 21.69 -19.45 6.04
C ASP A 480 20.46 -18.56 5.82
N SER A 481 20.45 -17.82 4.71
CA SER A 481 19.28 -17.09 4.20
C SER A 481 18.81 -17.72 2.88
N GLY A 482 17.49 -17.69 2.67
CA GLY A 482 16.83 -18.14 1.46
C GLY A 482 16.49 -17.00 0.51
N ASN A 483 15.88 -17.36 -0.63
CA ASN A 483 15.38 -16.39 -1.59
C ASN A 483 14.19 -15.60 -1.03
N ARG A 484 14.12 -14.31 -1.36
CA ARG A 484 12.92 -13.51 -1.11
C ARG A 484 11.71 -14.17 -1.79
N PHE A 485 10.58 -14.21 -1.10
CA PHE A 485 9.31 -14.65 -1.66
C PHE A 485 8.20 -13.65 -1.36
N ALA A 486 7.15 -13.69 -2.17
CA ALA A 486 5.90 -12.95 -1.98
C ALA A 486 4.78 -13.74 -2.68
N ALA A 487 3.93 -14.42 -1.90
CA ALA A 487 2.96 -15.35 -2.45
C ALA A 487 1.76 -15.56 -1.52
N TRP A 488 0.61 -15.84 -2.14
CA TRP A 488 -0.53 -16.42 -1.43
C TRP A 488 -0.26 -17.90 -1.12
N THR A 489 -0.12 -18.25 0.16
CA THR A 489 0.21 -19.62 0.59
C THR A 489 -0.40 -19.95 1.96
N LEU A 490 -0.31 -21.22 2.36
CA LEU A 490 -0.77 -21.72 3.65
C LEU A 490 0.39 -21.74 4.66
N LEU A 491 0.14 -21.19 5.84
CA LEU A 491 0.98 -21.37 7.02
C LEU A 491 0.43 -22.55 7.83
N VAL A 492 1.26 -23.56 8.04
CA VAL A 492 0.89 -24.81 8.73
C VAL A 492 1.72 -25.04 9.99
N PRO A 493 1.15 -25.63 11.05
CA PRO A 493 1.90 -25.93 12.27
C PRO A 493 2.79 -27.17 12.05
N MET A 494 4.00 -27.16 12.61
CA MET A 494 4.95 -28.28 12.52
C MET A 494 4.94 -29.19 13.76
N GLY A 495 3.95 -29.01 14.63
CA GLY A 495 3.77 -29.77 15.87
C GLY A 495 3.02 -28.95 16.92
N SER A 496 2.88 -29.50 18.12
CA SER A 496 2.29 -28.77 19.24
C SER A 496 3.34 -27.90 19.93
N ASN A 497 3.07 -26.61 20.04
CA ASN A 497 3.87 -25.67 20.82
C ASN A 497 2.94 -24.60 21.42
N SER A 498 3.17 -24.17 22.66
CA SER A 498 2.30 -23.20 23.34
C SER A 498 2.25 -21.84 22.64
N LEU A 499 3.26 -21.49 21.83
CA LEU A 499 3.33 -20.28 21.03
C LEU A 499 2.49 -20.35 19.75
N ILE A 500 2.20 -21.55 19.24
CA ILE A 500 1.45 -21.76 17.99
C ILE A 500 0.04 -22.25 18.32
N PRO A 501 -0.99 -21.39 18.24
CA PRO A 501 -2.37 -21.83 18.33
C PRO A 501 -2.72 -22.69 17.10
N VAL A 502 -3.34 -23.86 17.32
CA VAL A 502 -3.72 -24.81 16.26
C VAL A 502 -5.19 -25.14 16.38
N SER A 503 -5.93 -25.11 15.26
CA SER A 503 -7.31 -25.57 15.17
C SER A 503 -7.40 -26.97 14.56
N ALA A 504 -8.61 -27.54 14.59
CA ALA A 504 -8.92 -28.81 13.96
C ALA A 504 -9.14 -28.71 12.43
N ARG A 505 -8.92 -27.54 11.81
CA ARG A 505 -9.15 -27.32 10.37
C ARG A 505 -8.13 -28.11 9.54
N SER A 506 -8.58 -28.67 8.42
CA SER A 506 -7.72 -29.39 7.47
C SER A 506 -6.77 -28.44 6.75
N ALA A 507 -5.52 -28.85 6.51
CA ALA A 507 -4.56 -28.08 5.71
C ALA A 507 -4.74 -28.29 4.19
N ASP A 508 -5.97 -28.14 3.69
CA ASP A 508 -6.29 -28.25 2.26
C ASP A 508 -6.21 -26.87 1.60
N LEU A 509 -5.10 -26.58 0.91
CA LEU A 509 -4.87 -25.30 0.25
C LEU A 509 -5.97 -24.94 -0.76
N ALA A 510 -6.51 -25.91 -1.50
CA ALA A 510 -7.51 -25.64 -2.53
C ALA A 510 -8.84 -25.18 -1.91
N ALA A 511 -9.23 -25.76 -0.78
CA ALA A 511 -10.41 -25.33 -0.03
C ALA A 511 -10.27 -23.89 0.49
N TYR A 512 -9.08 -23.52 0.99
CA TYR A 512 -8.78 -22.16 1.45
C TYR A 512 -8.82 -21.15 0.30
N GLN A 513 -8.22 -21.47 -0.84
CA GLN A 513 -8.26 -20.65 -2.05
C GLN A 513 -9.69 -20.43 -2.55
N ALA A 514 -10.52 -21.48 -2.56
CA ALA A 514 -11.91 -21.39 -3.00
C ALA A 514 -12.76 -20.48 -2.09
N ARG A 515 -12.58 -20.57 -0.77
CA ARG A 515 -13.29 -19.71 0.19
C ARG A 515 -12.81 -18.26 0.10
N ASP A 516 -11.50 -18.04 0.02
CA ASP A 516 -10.93 -16.70 -0.15
C ASP A 516 -11.39 -16.03 -1.46
N ALA A 517 -11.48 -16.79 -2.56
CA ALA A 517 -12.00 -16.30 -3.83
C ALA A 517 -13.47 -15.83 -3.73
N GLN A 518 -14.32 -16.57 -3.01
CA GLN A 518 -15.71 -16.16 -2.75
C GLN A 518 -15.75 -14.87 -1.91
N TRP A 519 -14.95 -14.80 -0.85
CA TRP A 519 -14.87 -13.63 0.03
C TRP A 519 -14.34 -12.38 -0.68
N LYS A 520 -13.32 -12.52 -1.53
CA LYS A 520 -12.80 -11.45 -2.37
C LYS A 520 -13.85 -10.98 -3.37
N THR A 521 -14.54 -11.90 -4.05
CA THR A 521 -15.61 -11.57 -5.02
C THR A 521 -16.71 -10.76 -4.35
N PHE A 522 -17.22 -11.20 -3.19
CA PHE A 522 -18.26 -10.47 -2.46
C PHE A 522 -17.86 -9.02 -2.12
N ARG A 523 -16.62 -8.83 -1.66
CA ARG A 523 -16.09 -7.48 -1.34
C ARG A 523 -15.82 -6.65 -2.60
N LYS A 524 -15.36 -7.24 -3.70
CA LYS A 524 -15.25 -6.58 -5.02
C LYS A 524 -16.60 -6.10 -5.52
N ASP A 525 -17.65 -6.92 -5.35
CA ASP A 525 -19.02 -6.57 -5.74
C ASP A 525 -19.53 -5.36 -4.96
N ALA A 526 -19.18 -5.24 -3.67
CA ALA A 526 -19.50 -4.06 -2.86
C ALA A 526 -18.84 -2.77 -3.38
N VAL A 527 -17.54 -2.82 -3.73
CA VAL A 527 -16.84 -1.69 -4.35
C VAL A 527 -17.47 -1.33 -5.70
N THR A 528 -17.73 -2.35 -6.52
CA THR A 528 -18.35 -2.19 -7.84
C THR A 528 -19.76 -1.65 -7.77
N ALA A 529 -20.53 -2.01 -6.72
CA ALA A 529 -21.88 -1.50 -6.49
C ALA A 529 -21.89 0.02 -6.31
N LEU A 530 -20.91 0.59 -5.58
CA LEU A 530 -20.80 2.05 -5.43
C LEU A 530 -20.65 2.74 -6.79
N ILE A 531 -19.67 2.28 -7.58
CA ILE A 531 -19.40 2.84 -8.91
C ILE A 531 -20.63 2.68 -9.81
N LYS A 532 -21.28 1.51 -9.79
CA LYS A 532 -22.48 1.24 -10.58
C LYS A 532 -23.66 2.15 -10.19
N GLU A 533 -23.92 2.31 -8.90
CA GLU A 533 -25.03 3.12 -8.38
C GLU A 533 -24.82 4.61 -8.72
N VAL A 534 -23.59 5.12 -8.55
CA VAL A 534 -23.21 6.48 -8.96
C VAL A 534 -23.33 6.65 -10.47
N HIS A 535 -22.82 5.68 -11.24
CA HIS A 535 -22.93 5.68 -12.70
C HIS A 535 -24.38 5.79 -13.16
N GLN A 536 -25.24 4.90 -12.66
CA GLN A 536 -26.64 4.88 -13.05
C GLN A 536 -27.35 6.19 -12.74
N ARG A 537 -27.04 6.80 -11.60
CA ARG A 537 -27.64 8.06 -11.18
C ARG A 537 -27.16 9.23 -12.03
N ILE A 538 -25.85 9.41 -12.16
CA ILE A 538 -25.26 10.53 -12.90
C ILE A 538 -25.60 10.42 -14.39
N LYS A 539 -25.35 9.26 -15.02
CA LYS A 539 -25.53 9.12 -16.48
C LYS A 539 -26.99 9.22 -16.93
N ARG A 540 -27.97 8.94 -16.04
CA ARG A 540 -29.39 9.11 -16.36
C ARG A 540 -29.78 10.58 -16.58
N GLN A 541 -29.18 11.50 -15.83
CA GLN A 541 -29.53 12.92 -15.88
C GLN A 541 -28.46 13.76 -16.61
N TYR A 542 -27.21 13.32 -16.54
CA TYR A 542 -26.03 14.01 -17.01
C TYR A 542 -25.11 13.04 -17.77
N PRO A 543 -25.57 12.48 -18.92
CA PRO A 543 -24.83 11.45 -19.67
C PRO A 543 -23.44 11.89 -20.13
N GLN A 544 -23.21 13.19 -20.26
CA GLN A 544 -21.94 13.80 -20.65
C GLN A 544 -20.89 13.81 -19.53
N VAL A 545 -21.29 13.78 -18.25
CA VAL A 545 -20.37 13.86 -17.12
C VAL A 545 -19.51 12.61 -17.05
N GLU A 546 -18.19 12.77 -17.03
CA GLU A 546 -17.26 11.65 -17.02
C GLU A 546 -17.12 11.01 -15.63
N LEU A 547 -16.95 9.69 -15.59
CA LEU A 547 -16.66 8.95 -14.36
C LEU A 547 -15.29 8.34 -14.45
N THR A 548 -14.39 8.64 -13.54
CA THR A 548 -12.99 8.20 -13.66
C THR A 548 -12.51 7.57 -12.37
N ALA A 549 -11.58 6.61 -12.42
CA ALA A 549 -11.14 5.92 -11.21
C ALA A 549 -9.62 5.71 -11.17
N THR A 550 -9.02 6.04 -10.02
CA THR A 550 -7.61 5.76 -9.74
C THR A 550 -7.40 4.29 -9.35
N MET A 551 -6.31 3.69 -9.84
CA MET A 551 -5.95 2.30 -9.63
C MET A 551 -4.57 2.14 -8.96
N THR A 552 -4.33 1.00 -8.33
CA THR A 552 -2.97 0.62 -7.89
C THR A 552 -1.99 0.59 -9.06
N PRO A 553 -0.67 0.67 -8.79
CA PRO A 553 0.36 0.59 -9.84
C PRO A 553 0.30 -0.72 -10.64
N ASP A 554 -0.11 -1.83 -10.03
CA ASP A 554 -0.18 -3.15 -10.65
C ASP A 554 -1.57 -3.80 -10.55
N GLN A 555 -1.88 -4.69 -11.49
CA GLN A 555 -3.15 -5.40 -11.58
C GLN A 555 -3.36 -6.47 -10.49
N GLU A 556 -2.29 -7.06 -9.94
CA GLU A 556 -2.40 -8.08 -8.89
C GLU A 556 -2.93 -7.46 -7.61
N SER A 557 -2.31 -6.36 -7.16
CA SER A 557 -2.72 -5.62 -5.97
C SER A 557 -4.14 -5.10 -6.14
N ALA A 558 -4.47 -4.54 -7.31
CA ALA A 558 -5.82 -4.09 -7.65
C ALA A 558 -6.83 -5.21 -7.39
N ALA A 559 -6.61 -6.39 -7.97
CA ALA A 559 -7.54 -7.50 -7.92
C ALA A 559 -7.57 -8.18 -6.55
N ASN A 560 -6.44 -8.36 -5.87
CA ASN A 560 -6.35 -9.31 -4.75
C ASN A 560 -6.06 -8.67 -3.40
N GLN A 561 -5.46 -7.49 -3.37
CA GLN A 561 -5.10 -6.82 -2.12
C GLN A 561 -6.14 -5.75 -1.77
N VAL A 562 -6.51 -4.92 -2.74
CA VAL A 562 -7.40 -3.77 -2.50
C VAL A 562 -8.80 -3.93 -3.12
N LEU A 563 -9.03 -5.00 -3.88
CA LEU A 563 -10.34 -5.47 -4.35
C LEU A 563 -11.05 -4.50 -5.32
N GLN A 564 -10.29 -3.92 -6.24
CA GLN A 564 -10.79 -3.12 -7.36
C GLN A 564 -11.00 -4.02 -8.59
N ASP A 565 -12.26 -4.26 -8.97
CA ASP A 565 -12.62 -5.05 -10.16
C ASP A 565 -12.68 -4.19 -11.43
N TRP A 566 -11.51 -3.65 -11.79
CA TRP A 566 -11.36 -2.68 -12.86
C TRP A 566 -11.80 -3.21 -14.24
N GLN A 567 -11.66 -4.52 -14.48
CA GLN A 567 -12.10 -5.15 -15.73
C GLN A 567 -13.62 -5.06 -15.88
N THR A 568 -14.37 -5.46 -14.84
CA THR A 568 -15.83 -5.31 -14.82
C THR A 568 -16.25 -3.86 -15.02
N TRP A 569 -15.51 -2.90 -14.44
CA TRP A 569 -15.83 -1.47 -14.57
C TRP A 569 -15.67 -0.99 -16.01
N LEU A 570 -14.63 -1.42 -16.72
CA LEU A 570 -14.41 -1.07 -18.13
C LEU A 570 -15.34 -1.83 -19.08
N ASP A 571 -15.50 -3.15 -18.89
CA ASP A 571 -16.34 -4.01 -19.73
C ASP A 571 -17.81 -3.59 -19.74
N ARG A 572 -18.31 -3.12 -18.58
CA ARG A 572 -19.67 -2.62 -18.42
C ARG A 572 -19.81 -1.12 -18.69
N GLY A 573 -18.72 -0.44 -19.04
CA GLY A 573 -18.70 1.00 -19.28
C GLY A 573 -19.09 1.83 -18.04
N LEU A 574 -18.85 1.31 -16.83
CA LEU A 574 -19.19 2.00 -15.59
C LEU A 574 -18.31 3.23 -15.35
N ILE A 575 -17.07 3.17 -15.84
CA ILE A 575 -16.14 4.30 -15.83
C ILE A 575 -15.71 4.66 -17.25
N ASP A 576 -15.45 5.94 -17.41
CA ASP A 576 -14.97 6.60 -18.61
C ASP A 576 -13.45 6.59 -18.74
N TRP A 577 -12.71 6.69 -17.64
CA TRP A 577 -11.26 6.58 -17.66
C TRP A 577 -10.77 5.80 -16.44
N LEU A 578 -9.81 4.88 -16.68
CA LEU A 578 -9.10 4.19 -15.62
C LEU A 578 -7.66 4.70 -15.54
N ILE A 579 -7.19 4.99 -14.32
CA ILE A 579 -5.93 5.68 -14.11
C ILE A 579 -5.00 4.91 -13.17
N PRO A 580 -4.19 3.97 -13.69
CA PRO A 580 -3.11 3.34 -12.93
C PRO A 580 -2.04 4.33 -12.49
N ARG A 581 -1.61 4.21 -11.23
CA ARG A 581 -0.60 5.09 -10.63
C ARG A 581 0.82 4.63 -11.01
N GLY A 582 1.46 5.36 -11.92
CA GLY A 582 2.89 5.31 -12.21
C GLY A 582 3.70 6.25 -11.30
N TYR A 583 3.45 6.23 -10.00
CA TYR A 583 4.16 7.10 -9.05
C TYR A 583 5.45 6.41 -8.61
N ILE A 584 6.57 6.88 -9.15
CA ILE A 584 7.86 6.22 -9.02
C ILE A 584 8.79 7.00 -8.11
N THR A 585 9.61 6.27 -7.37
CA THR A 585 10.71 6.81 -6.57
C THR A 585 12.01 6.87 -7.36
N GLU A 586 12.17 5.98 -8.34
CA GLU A 586 13.30 5.95 -9.28
C GLU A 586 12.79 5.65 -10.70
N ALA A 587 13.48 6.14 -11.73
CA ALA A 587 13.05 5.97 -13.12
C ALA A 587 12.88 4.51 -13.56
N SER A 588 13.65 3.59 -12.98
CA SER A 588 13.60 2.14 -13.24
C SER A 588 12.27 1.49 -12.85
N GLU A 589 11.46 2.13 -12.01
CA GLU A 589 10.19 1.58 -11.52
C GLU A 589 9.03 1.75 -12.51
N LEU A 590 9.18 2.59 -13.55
CA LEU A 590 8.09 2.83 -14.51
C LEU A 590 7.94 1.70 -15.53
N ASP A 591 9.05 1.09 -15.96
CA ASP A 591 9.07 -0.02 -16.90
C ASP A 591 8.16 -1.20 -16.49
N PRO A 592 8.26 -1.76 -15.27
CA PRO A 592 7.39 -2.87 -14.86
C PRO A 592 5.91 -2.48 -14.80
N ILE A 593 5.59 -1.25 -14.38
CA ILE A 593 4.20 -0.74 -14.36
C ILE A 593 3.65 -0.68 -15.78
N ILE A 594 4.39 -0.08 -16.71
CA ILE A 594 3.98 0.00 -18.11
C ILE A 594 3.86 -1.39 -18.73
N ALA A 595 4.79 -2.30 -18.45
CA ALA A 595 4.75 -3.66 -18.96
C ALA A 595 3.48 -4.40 -18.52
N ASP A 596 3.06 -4.23 -17.26
CA ASP A 596 1.85 -4.82 -16.72
C ASP A 596 0.58 -4.29 -17.42
N TRP A 597 0.44 -2.96 -17.56
CA TRP A 597 -0.77 -2.34 -18.11
C TRP A 597 -0.84 -2.31 -19.64
N LYS A 598 0.29 -2.47 -20.34
CA LYS A 598 0.34 -2.38 -21.82
C LYS A 598 -0.61 -3.34 -22.55
N PRO A 599 -0.76 -4.62 -22.17
CA PRO A 599 -1.79 -5.50 -22.73
C PRO A 599 -3.21 -4.94 -22.56
N ALA A 600 -3.55 -4.43 -21.37
CA ALA A 600 -4.85 -3.83 -21.09
C ALA A 600 -5.08 -2.55 -21.92
N MET A 601 -4.09 -1.66 -22.05
CA MET A 601 -4.17 -0.44 -22.88
C MET A 601 -4.36 -0.74 -24.38
N LYS A 602 -3.89 -1.91 -24.86
CA LYS A 602 -4.19 -2.35 -26.24
C LYS A 602 -5.67 -2.64 -26.42
N HIS A 603 -6.29 -3.28 -25.44
CA HIS A 603 -7.69 -3.69 -25.47
C HIS A 603 -8.64 -2.53 -25.13
N TYR A 604 -8.38 -1.83 -24.03
CA TYR A 604 -9.16 -0.71 -23.54
C TYR A 604 -8.46 0.62 -23.87
N LYS A 605 -9.08 1.41 -24.76
CA LYS A 605 -8.58 2.75 -25.15
C LYS A 605 -8.82 3.85 -24.11
N ARG A 606 -9.28 3.47 -22.93
CA ARG A 606 -9.73 4.37 -21.85
C ARG A 606 -8.83 4.28 -20.61
N ILE A 607 -7.63 3.76 -20.77
CA ILE A 607 -6.62 3.68 -19.71
C ILE A 607 -5.58 4.78 -19.92
N VAL A 608 -5.31 5.54 -18.86
CA VAL A 608 -4.35 6.64 -18.84
C VAL A 608 -3.38 6.45 -17.67
N ILE A 609 -2.08 6.51 -17.90
CA ILE A 609 -1.10 6.38 -16.81
C ILE A 609 -1.01 7.71 -16.03
N GLY A 610 -1.16 7.62 -14.71
CA GLY A 610 -0.89 8.72 -13.79
C GLY A 610 0.60 8.80 -13.45
N LEU A 611 1.28 9.91 -13.76
CA LEU A 611 2.73 10.06 -13.57
C LEU A 611 3.04 11.06 -12.46
N SER A 612 3.99 10.75 -11.58
CA SER A 612 4.42 11.74 -10.58
C SER A 612 5.31 12.82 -11.20
N THR A 613 5.17 14.07 -10.74
CA THR A 613 6.06 15.20 -11.11
C THR A 613 7.31 15.27 -10.22
N PHE A 614 7.49 14.29 -9.34
CA PHE A 614 8.59 14.19 -8.39
C PHE A 614 9.02 12.74 -8.20
N TYR A 615 10.27 12.56 -7.76
CA TYR A 615 10.78 11.34 -7.16
C TYR A 615 10.59 11.37 -5.63
N GLY A 616 10.71 10.22 -4.98
CA GLY A 616 10.64 10.10 -3.51
C GLY A 616 9.22 10.11 -2.93
N LYS A 617 9.14 10.08 -1.59
CA LYS A 617 7.89 10.03 -0.82
C LYS A 617 7.89 11.03 0.32
N GLY A 618 6.70 11.41 0.79
CA GLY A 618 6.54 12.28 1.96
C GLY A 618 7.30 13.62 1.82
N LYS A 619 8.18 13.89 2.78
CA LYS A 619 9.00 15.11 2.84
C LYS A 619 10.26 15.07 1.96
N GLU A 620 10.60 13.91 1.41
CA GLU A 620 11.80 13.69 0.58
C GLU A 620 11.50 13.82 -0.92
N ARG A 621 10.37 14.45 -1.27
CA ARG A 621 9.99 14.63 -2.67
C ARG A 621 10.95 15.58 -3.35
N ILE A 622 11.49 15.15 -4.49
CA ILE A 622 12.39 15.94 -5.34
C ILE A 622 11.70 16.09 -6.68
N ALA A 623 11.45 17.34 -7.10
CA ALA A 623 10.87 17.63 -8.41
C ALA A 623 11.70 16.99 -9.54
N LYS A 624 11.03 16.53 -10.60
CA LYS A 624 11.73 15.93 -11.73
C LYS A 624 12.35 17.04 -12.59
N GLU A 625 13.48 16.72 -13.20
CA GLU A 625 13.98 17.55 -14.29
C GLU A 625 12.98 17.50 -15.46
N PRO A 626 12.70 18.61 -16.16
CA PRO A 626 11.72 18.64 -17.24
C PRO A 626 11.93 17.56 -18.31
N ILE A 627 13.19 17.24 -18.63
CA ILE A 627 13.54 16.21 -19.61
C ILE A 627 13.14 14.80 -19.14
N ALA A 628 13.24 14.51 -17.84
CA ALA A 628 12.86 13.23 -17.28
C ALA A 628 11.33 13.06 -17.32
N LEU A 629 10.58 14.08 -16.90
CA LEU A 629 9.12 14.06 -16.97
C LEU A 629 8.63 13.89 -18.43
N LEU A 630 9.23 14.61 -19.38
CA LEU A 630 8.90 14.45 -20.80
C LEU A 630 9.21 13.04 -21.32
N ALA A 631 10.32 12.42 -20.90
CA ALA A 631 10.67 11.06 -21.30
C ALA A 631 9.64 10.04 -20.79
N GLU A 632 9.18 10.18 -19.54
CA GLU A 632 8.15 9.31 -18.95
C GLU A 632 6.79 9.46 -19.66
N ILE A 633 6.38 10.69 -19.98
CA ILE A 633 5.15 10.95 -20.76
C ILE A 633 5.25 10.31 -22.14
N ALA A 634 6.40 10.47 -22.82
CA ALA A 634 6.64 9.84 -24.12
C ALA A 634 6.59 8.31 -24.02
N GLN A 635 7.14 7.74 -22.96
CA GLN A 635 7.12 6.30 -22.71
C GLN A 635 5.68 5.77 -22.49
N ALA A 636 4.89 6.44 -21.66
CA ALA A 636 3.48 6.09 -21.43
C ALA A 636 2.66 6.15 -22.74
N ARG A 637 2.83 7.22 -23.52
CA ARG A 637 2.18 7.37 -24.84
C ARG A 637 2.60 6.26 -25.80
N ALA A 638 3.89 5.95 -25.89
CA ALA A 638 4.42 4.88 -26.74
C ALA A 638 3.89 3.49 -26.34
N ALA A 639 3.53 3.30 -25.07
CA ALA A 639 2.89 2.08 -24.58
C ALA A 639 1.39 1.98 -24.91
N GLY A 640 0.77 3.07 -25.38
CA GLY A 640 -0.64 3.14 -25.75
C GLY A 640 -1.53 3.86 -24.74
N SER A 641 -0.96 4.58 -23.77
CA SER A 641 -1.73 5.45 -22.86
C SER A 641 -2.45 6.53 -23.66
N ALA A 642 -3.75 6.72 -23.41
CA ALA A 642 -4.61 7.66 -24.14
C ALA A 642 -4.46 9.14 -23.70
N GLY A 643 -3.34 9.44 -23.04
CA GLY A 643 -3.06 10.69 -22.35
C GLY A 643 -2.18 10.44 -21.14
N VAL A 644 -2.10 11.43 -20.26
CA VAL A 644 -1.47 11.31 -18.94
C VAL A 644 -2.21 12.18 -17.92
N ILE A 645 -2.14 11.78 -16.65
CA ILE A 645 -2.53 12.63 -15.51
C ILE A 645 -1.31 12.85 -14.63
N LEU A 646 -0.99 14.10 -14.31
CA LEU A 646 0.17 14.44 -13.49
C LEU A 646 -0.19 14.48 -12.01
N TRP A 647 0.59 13.76 -11.18
CA TRP A 647 0.56 13.81 -9.72
C TRP A 647 1.80 14.56 -9.20
N ASN A 648 1.70 15.83 -8.88
CA ASN A 648 0.50 16.67 -8.96
C ASN A 648 0.87 18.07 -9.46
N LEU A 649 -0.16 18.88 -9.72
CA LEU A 649 0.04 20.25 -10.18
C LEU A 649 0.67 21.13 -9.10
N ASP A 650 0.45 20.81 -7.82
CA ASP A 650 0.92 21.54 -6.65
C ASP A 650 2.46 21.60 -6.57
N TYR A 651 3.14 20.49 -6.92
CA TYR A 651 4.59 20.37 -6.83
C TYR A 651 5.34 20.63 -8.13
N SER A 652 4.63 20.88 -9.24
CA SER A 652 5.29 21.17 -10.52
C SER A 652 6.08 22.49 -10.44
N SER A 653 7.07 22.67 -11.28
CA SER A 653 7.73 23.96 -11.50
C SER A 653 7.15 24.64 -12.74
N ASP A 654 7.27 25.96 -12.80
CA ASP A 654 6.92 26.70 -14.02
C ASP A 654 7.77 26.25 -15.23
N GLU A 655 8.99 25.75 -14.99
CA GLU A 655 9.89 25.22 -16.01
C GLU A 655 9.40 23.89 -16.57
N GLU A 656 8.97 22.95 -15.71
CA GLU A 656 8.33 21.70 -16.13
C GLU A 656 7.06 21.98 -16.94
N LEU A 657 6.18 22.86 -16.44
CA LEU A 657 4.93 23.21 -17.11
C LEU A 657 5.17 23.84 -18.49
N LYS A 658 6.12 24.77 -18.61
CA LYS A 658 6.52 25.34 -19.91
C LYS A 658 7.06 24.26 -20.85
N ALA A 659 7.91 23.35 -20.35
CA ALA A 659 8.47 22.27 -21.15
C ALA A 659 7.38 21.31 -21.69
N LEU A 660 6.33 21.05 -20.91
CA LEU A 660 5.16 20.31 -21.39
C LEU A 660 4.49 21.04 -22.56
N LYS A 661 4.16 22.32 -22.37
CA LYS A 661 3.49 23.15 -23.38
C LYS A 661 4.31 23.32 -24.65
N ASP A 662 5.63 23.50 -24.54
CA ASP A 662 6.51 23.70 -25.68
C ASP A 662 6.85 22.39 -26.39
N GLY A 663 6.80 21.26 -25.67
CA GLY A 663 7.09 19.92 -26.15
C GLY A 663 5.83 19.10 -26.41
N LEU A 664 5.61 18.08 -25.58
CA LEU A 664 4.65 17.00 -25.83
C LEU A 664 3.18 17.44 -25.80
N PHE A 665 2.86 18.57 -25.14
CA PHE A 665 1.51 19.14 -25.10
C PHE A 665 1.35 20.32 -26.05
N ARG A 666 2.29 20.61 -26.95
CA ARG A 666 2.15 21.70 -27.92
C ARG A 666 0.88 21.54 -28.75
N GLN A 667 0.04 22.58 -28.80
CA GLN A 667 -1.04 22.62 -29.79
C GLN A 667 -0.42 22.88 -31.17
N VAL A 668 -0.53 21.92 -32.07
CA VAL A 668 -0.27 22.18 -33.49
C VAL A 668 -1.48 22.93 -34.00
N GLN A 669 -1.35 24.22 -34.33
CA GLN A 669 -2.39 24.91 -35.08
C GLN A 669 -2.67 24.09 -36.34
N ALA A 670 -3.89 23.58 -36.48
CA ALA A 670 -4.37 23.13 -37.77
C ALA A 670 -4.26 24.34 -38.69
N ASN A 671 -3.39 24.27 -39.71
CA ASN A 671 -3.33 25.33 -40.72
C ASN A 671 -4.76 25.52 -41.27
N PRO A 672 -5.21 26.78 -41.38
CA PRO A 672 -6.61 27.10 -41.68
C PRO A 672 -7.11 26.53 -42.99
#